data_AF-A0A1R1AN71-F1
#
_entry.id   AF-A0A1R1AN71-F1
#
_cell.length_a   1.000
_cell.length_b   1.000
_cell.length_c   1.000
_cell.angle_alpha   90.00
_cell.angle_beta   90.00
_cell.angle_gamma   90.00
#
_symmetry.space_group_name_H-M   'P 1'
#
loop_
_entity.id
_entity.type
_entity.pdbx_description
1 polymer ?
#
loop_
_entity_poly.entity_id
_entity_poly.type
_entity_poly.pdbx_seq_one_letter_code
_entity_poly.pdbx_strand_id
1 'polypeptide(L)'
;MAWLKNRFELRNDRDHYIARIATGSTALFASLAMTAAALGMPTGLGTGIDILLFLILNIVAMSLAANLLSFIYSMLYLPIPRRLAAVWTYASIEAYLILYYAELGILMSIIIALAFTLIGSAAGCLLGVLLKLKIKRRSKFLIMVGAASVAAISYLFVYWPGTAAMSQTADVALDSNSINNTINAPDPAENGKFAFQTFTYGSGLDKHRVIFGKEVDVRSTAVDASAYITEWSKLKTKFWGFNEHDLPLNGRVWMPEGEGPYPIALIVHGNHLMEDFSDGGYGYLGELLASQGIIAISVDENFLNYSVWSGIPNNDMKVRAWVLLKHLQQIKQLNEEVGNPFTGKVDLSRVALIGHSRGGQAVAMASDADRWFKDDKTLKSLNDVIIESVVAIAPTDKQVDNKSAQLTDVNYLTLQGARDADVNNFYGDRQYSRTKFQESTDKFKAALYIADANHSQFNSDWGRMDERPPGGLFLSRKELLAAEDQRQVSKVYVSAFLQATLLGENSYKQLFEDYRSGLDWLPNTAYTNRFESSDFTEIARYDDGKQKTALKNGGKASVAGMIDWSIASAEDRDGKNKGTKGIELEWSEPGAEYALELSPNTIDQAAEITEGNLVFSMANLERDLIAVEDKDKADAANNALELTEPPPLPVIEIELTTTEGESIELGLDKVMPVAPPTYTAFMAFPWLEERIKDEKYKESSEPIFQTYTLPLELFSSDELAIKADEISRITFRFVSGPGKVMIDDIGFTS
;
A
#
# COMPACT_ATOMS: atom_id res chain seq x y z
N MET A 1 48.63 22.91 34.23
CA MET A 1 47.70 23.97 33.79
C MET A 1 48.20 24.79 32.59
N ALA A 2 49.43 25.32 32.59
CA ALA A 2 49.94 26.15 31.50
C ALA A 2 49.92 25.47 30.12
N TRP A 3 50.28 24.19 30.04
CA TRP A 3 50.22 23.41 28.80
C TRP A 3 48.79 23.34 28.24
N LEU A 4 47.80 22.91 29.05
CA LEU A 4 46.39 22.83 28.64
C LEU A 4 45.86 24.19 28.16
N LYS A 5 46.15 25.27 28.89
CA LYS A 5 45.74 26.63 28.50
C LYS A 5 46.31 27.01 27.12
N ASN A 6 47.60 26.79 26.90
CA ASN A 6 48.24 27.03 25.61
C ASN A 6 47.61 26.18 24.48
N ARG A 7 47.32 24.90 24.73
CA ARG A 7 46.62 24.04 23.75
C ARG A 7 45.23 24.55 23.41
N PHE A 8 44.50 25.09 24.39
CA PHE A 8 43.18 25.66 24.17
C PHE A 8 43.25 26.96 23.34
N GLU A 9 44.20 27.83 23.63
CA GLU A 9 44.42 29.08 22.88
C GLU A 9 44.81 28.81 21.42
N LEU A 10 45.69 27.83 21.19
CA LEU A 10 46.16 27.45 19.85
C LEU A 10 45.15 26.61 19.05
N ARG A 11 43.99 26.23 19.62
CA ARG A 11 43.12 25.23 18.97
C ARG A 11 42.67 25.62 17.55
N ASN A 12 42.51 26.91 17.28
CA ASN A 12 42.06 27.43 15.99
C ASN A 12 43.16 28.15 15.18
N ASP A 13 44.43 27.94 15.53
CA ASP A 13 45.59 28.62 14.91
C ASP A 13 45.71 28.37 13.40
N ARG A 14 45.22 27.22 12.92
CA ARG A 14 45.26 26.79 11.51
C ARG A 14 43.97 27.08 10.73
N ASP A 15 42.94 27.59 11.37
CA ASP A 15 41.64 27.94 10.75
C ASP A 15 41.72 29.30 10.02
N HIS A 16 42.32 29.27 8.83
CA HIS A 16 42.43 30.40 7.91
C HIS A 16 41.08 30.75 7.26
N TYR A 17 41.01 31.88 6.53
CA TYR A 17 39.75 32.43 6.00
C TYR A 17 38.88 31.39 5.26
N ILE A 18 39.46 30.62 4.33
CA ILE A 18 38.73 29.60 3.56
C ILE A 18 38.18 28.51 4.50
N ALA A 19 39.00 28.00 5.43
CA ALA A 19 38.55 27.01 6.42
C ALA A 19 37.41 27.54 7.31
N ARG A 20 37.37 28.84 7.62
CA ARG A 20 36.25 29.45 8.37
C ARG A 20 34.95 29.49 7.56
N ILE A 21 35.03 29.80 6.27
CA ILE A 21 33.86 29.74 5.36
C ILE A 21 33.40 28.29 5.19
N ALA A 22 34.33 27.34 5.02
CA ALA A 22 34.05 25.92 5.01
C ALA A 22 33.36 25.46 6.30
N THR A 23 33.82 25.92 7.47
CA THR A 23 33.20 25.61 8.77
C THR A 23 31.75 26.07 8.81
N GLY A 24 31.46 27.29 8.33
CA GLY A 24 30.10 27.82 8.25
C GLY A 24 29.20 27.03 7.29
N SER A 25 29.73 26.61 6.14
CA SER A 25 29.01 25.78 5.17
C SER A 25 28.71 24.38 5.72
N THR A 26 29.69 23.72 6.36
CA THR A 26 29.46 22.43 7.03
C THR A 26 28.41 22.55 8.13
N ALA A 27 28.45 23.61 8.93
CA ALA A 27 27.45 23.89 9.96
C ALA A 27 26.04 24.13 9.37
N LEU A 28 25.94 24.74 8.18
CA LEU A 28 24.68 24.87 7.45
C LEU A 28 24.15 23.50 7.01
N PHE A 29 25.00 22.63 6.46
CA PHE A 29 24.61 21.28 6.05
C PHE A 29 24.13 20.44 7.24
N ALA A 30 24.83 20.49 8.38
CA ALA A 30 24.36 19.93 9.66
C ALA A 30 22.96 20.44 10.02
N SER A 31 22.76 21.76 9.96
CA SER A 31 21.45 22.38 10.23
C SER A 31 20.35 21.93 9.26
N LEU A 32 20.67 21.71 7.98
CA LEU A 32 19.73 21.18 6.99
C LEU A 32 19.36 19.72 7.28
N ALA A 33 20.32 18.87 7.66
CA ALA A 33 20.05 17.50 8.08
C ALA A 33 19.14 17.47 9.33
N MET A 34 19.43 18.31 10.32
CA MET A 34 18.57 18.45 11.50
C MET A 34 17.17 18.98 11.16
N THR A 35 17.04 19.86 10.17
CA THR A 35 15.73 20.33 9.70
C THR A 35 14.93 19.17 9.10
N ALA A 36 15.57 18.31 8.30
CA ALA A 36 14.93 17.10 7.79
C ALA A 36 14.50 16.16 8.91
N ALA A 37 15.33 15.95 9.95
CA ALA A 37 14.96 15.17 11.12
C ALA A 37 13.76 15.77 11.87
N ALA A 38 13.72 17.10 12.06
CA ALA A 38 12.61 17.78 12.71
C ALA A 38 11.27 17.57 11.99
N LEU A 39 11.28 17.51 10.65
CA LEU A 39 10.08 17.26 9.84
C LEU A 39 9.52 15.83 10.02
N GLY A 40 10.35 14.86 10.40
CA GLY A 40 9.93 13.49 10.73
C GLY A 40 9.65 13.23 12.21
N MET A 41 9.95 14.21 13.08
CA MET A 41 9.80 14.09 14.53
C MET A 41 8.93 15.23 15.11
N PRO A 42 7.69 15.41 14.62
CA PRO A 42 6.82 16.48 15.09
C PRO A 42 6.55 16.32 16.59
N THR A 43 6.49 17.44 17.32
CA THR A 43 6.09 17.44 18.75
C THR A 43 4.60 17.75 18.93
N GLY A 44 3.93 18.15 17.84
CA GLY A 44 2.57 18.67 17.82
C GLY A 44 2.43 20.12 18.33
N LEU A 45 3.54 20.81 18.61
CA LEU A 45 3.54 22.27 18.85
C LEU A 45 3.45 23.09 17.56
N GLY A 46 3.63 22.43 16.40
CA GLY A 46 3.62 23.03 15.07
C GLY A 46 5.01 23.03 14.42
N THR A 47 5.04 22.75 13.12
CA THR A 47 6.27 22.52 12.35
C THR A 47 7.32 23.62 12.49
N GLY A 48 6.89 24.89 12.50
CA GLY A 48 7.81 26.02 12.65
C GLY A 48 8.51 26.07 14.01
N ILE A 49 7.79 25.68 15.08
CA ILE A 49 8.36 25.60 16.44
C ILE A 49 9.32 24.41 16.53
N ASP A 50 8.94 23.27 15.95
CA ASP A 50 9.78 22.06 15.96
C ASP A 50 11.12 22.30 15.26
N ILE A 51 11.10 22.88 14.05
CA ILE A 51 12.31 23.25 13.31
C ILE A 51 13.17 24.21 14.15
N LEU A 52 12.57 25.24 14.74
CA LEU A 52 13.30 26.21 15.55
C LEU A 52 13.98 25.54 16.77
N LEU A 53 13.26 24.69 17.50
CA LEU A 53 13.77 23.99 18.67
C LEU A 53 14.93 23.07 18.31
N PHE A 54 14.77 22.24 17.27
CA PHE A 54 15.79 21.32 16.80
C PHE A 54 17.04 22.08 16.32
N LEU A 55 16.87 23.17 15.57
CA LEU A 55 17.99 24.00 15.12
C LEU A 55 18.73 24.67 16.28
N ILE A 56 18.02 25.21 17.28
CA ILE A 56 18.66 25.80 18.47
C ILE A 56 19.48 24.75 19.22
N LEU A 57 18.89 23.58 19.48
CA LEU A 57 19.58 22.48 20.16
C LEU A 57 20.81 22.03 19.37
N ASN A 58 20.68 21.90 18.05
CA ASN A 58 21.79 21.52 17.17
C ASN A 58 22.92 22.56 17.19
N ILE A 59 22.61 23.86 17.07
CA ILE A 59 23.61 24.92 17.10
C ILE A 59 24.36 24.93 18.45
N VAL A 60 23.66 24.73 19.56
CA VAL A 60 24.27 24.63 20.89
C VAL A 60 25.18 23.40 20.99
N ALA A 61 24.68 22.22 20.63
CA ALA A 61 25.43 20.97 20.67
C ALA A 61 26.67 21.02 19.77
N MET A 62 26.50 21.48 18.53
CA MET A 62 27.59 21.70 17.57
C MET A 62 28.62 22.71 18.10
N SER A 63 28.19 23.80 18.74
CA SER A 63 29.11 24.80 19.30
C SER A 63 29.93 24.25 20.46
N LEU A 64 29.32 23.44 21.33
CA LEU A 64 30.01 22.75 22.42
C LEU A 64 31.00 21.72 21.85
N ALA A 65 30.56 20.87 20.91
CA ALA A 65 31.40 19.90 20.24
C ALA A 65 32.56 20.55 19.49
N ALA A 66 32.33 21.65 18.77
CA ALA A 66 33.36 22.38 18.05
C ALA A 66 34.47 22.88 18.99
N ASN A 67 34.12 23.36 20.18
CA ASN A 67 35.12 23.80 21.17
C ASN A 67 35.85 22.62 21.82
N LEU A 68 35.13 21.55 22.19
CA LEU A 68 35.69 20.37 22.82
C LEU A 68 36.62 19.59 21.87
N LEU A 69 36.11 19.24 20.68
CA LEU A 69 36.86 18.45 19.69
C LEU A 69 38.04 19.23 19.13
N SER A 70 37.90 20.53 18.83
CA SER A 70 39.07 21.33 18.38
C SER A 70 40.14 21.40 19.46
N PHE A 71 39.76 21.43 20.74
CA PHE A 71 40.70 21.34 21.85
C PHE A 71 41.36 19.96 21.95
N ILE A 72 40.61 18.87 21.78
CA ILE A 72 41.15 17.50 21.73
C ILE A 72 42.12 17.33 20.56
N TYR A 73 41.73 17.75 19.36
CA TYR A 73 42.59 17.73 18.17
C TYR A 73 43.82 18.61 18.33
N SER A 74 43.66 19.74 19.05
CA SER A 74 44.80 20.53 19.48
C SER A 74 45.69 19.66 20.34
N MET A 75 45.23 19.05 21.42
CA MET A 75 46.04 18.15 22.27
C MET A 75 46.75 17.04 21.49
N LEU A 76 46.10 16.44 20.49
CA LEU A 76 46.65 15.40 19.62
C LEU A 76 47.65 15.90 18.55
N TYR A 77 47.98 17.20 18.53
CA TYR A 77 48.91 17.80 17.58
C TYR A 77 48.48 17.65 16.11
N LEU A 78 47.18 17.46 15.83
CA LEU A 78 46.71 17.27 14.46
C LEU A 78 47.02 18.51 13.61
N PRO A 79 47.69 18.36 12.45
CA PRO A 79 48.18 19.49 11.66
C PRO A 79 47.14 20.08 10.69
N ILE A 80 45.86 20.09 11.06
CA ILE A 80 44.72 20.47 10.20
C ILE A 80 43.97 21.71 10.75
N PRO A 81 43.08 22.36 9.98
CA PRO A 81 42.15 23.36 10.50
C PRO A 81 41.19 22.71 11.50
N ARG A 82 41.49 22.81 12.80
CA ARG A 82 40.89 21.93 13.81
C ARG A 82 39.44 22.30 14.12
N ARG A 83 39.04 23.57 13.93
CA ARG A 83 37.64 23.96 14.09
C ARG A 83 36.78 23.39 12.97
N LEU A 84 37.25 23.50 11.72
CA LEU A 84 36.59 22.86 10.58
C LEU A 84 36.49 21.35 10.80
N ALA A 85 37.59 20.70 11.20
CA ALA A 85 37.61 19.26 11.48
C ALA A 85 36.61 18.88 12.59
N ALA A 86 36.52 19.67 13.66
CA ALA A 86 35.59 19.44 14.76
C ALA A 86 34.12 19.55 14.33
N VAL A 87 33.77 20.59 13.56
CA VAL A 87 32.41 20.75 13.02
C VAL A 87 32.09 19.66 12.00
N TRP A 88 33.06 19.27 11.18
CA TRP A 88 32.91 18.17 10.24
C TRP A 88 32.65 16.85 10.96
N THR A 89 33.42 16.51 11.99
CA THR A 89 33.19 15.29 12.79
C THR A 89 31.81 15.31 13.46
N TYR A 90 31.39 16.44 14.03
CA TYR A 90 30.05 16.59 14.58
C TYR A 90 28.98 16.35 13.52
N ALA A 91 29.06 17.05 12.39
CA ALA A 91 28.08 16.94 11.31
C ALA A 91 28.02 15.52 10.72
N SER A 92 29.15 14.80 10.65
CA SER A 92 29.18 13.44 10.12
C SER A 92 28.53 12.46 11.07
N ILE A 93 28.75 12.60 12.38
CA ILE A 93 28.10 11.78 13.41
C ILE A 93 26.60 12.09 13.47
N GLU A 94 26.22 13.37 13.43
CA GLU A 94 24.84 13.81 13.39
C GLU A 94 24.10 13.23 12.18
N ALA A 95 24.63 13.43 10.97
CA ALA A 95 24.04 12.89 9.75
C ALA A 95 23.99 11.35 9.78
N TYR A 96 25.02 10.68 10.29
CA TYR A 96 25.01 9.23 10.47
C TYR A 96 23.87 8.77 11.37
N LEU A 97 23.69 9.39 12.55
CA LEU A 97 22.63 9.01 13.49
C LEU A 97 21.25 9.25 12.88
N ILE A 98 21.05 10.40 12.23
CA ILE A 98 19.80 10.73 11.54
C ILE A 98 19.46 9.68 10.49
N LEU A 99 20.42 9.28 9.65
CA LEU A 99 20.20 8.29 8.59
C LEU A 99 20.06 6.86 9.15
N TYR A 100 20.79 6.53 10.21
CA TYR A 100 20.71 5.22 10.86
C TYR A 100 19.32 4.97 11.46
N TYR A 101 18.76 5.96 12.15
CA TYR A 101 17.39 5.89 12.69
C TYR A 101 16.30 6.04 11.62
N ALA A 102 16.67 6.44 10.40
CA ALA A 102 15.81 6.38 9.23
C ALA A 102 15.95 5.04 8.48
N GLU A 103 16.54 4.02 9.12
CA GLU A 103 16.64 2.65 8.62
C GLU A 103 17.47 2.49 7.33
N LEU A 104 18.42 3.40 7.06
CA LEU A 104 19.34 3.21 5.93
C LEU A 104 20.37 2.09 6.17
N GLY A 105 20.47 1.55 7.39
CA GLY A 105 21.50 0.57 7.74
C GLY A 105 22.86 1.22 8.04
N ILE A 106 23.75 0.47 8.71
CA ILE A 106 25.00 1.03 9.27
C ILE A 106 25.93 1.55 8.18
N LEU A 107 26.24 0.71 7.19
CA LEU A 107 27.21 1.04 6.14
C LEU A 107 26.75 2.24 5.31
N MET A 108 25.50 2.20 4.87
CA MET A 108 24.95 3.24 4.02
C MET A 108 24.81 4.57 4.72
N SER A 109 24.40 4.56 5.99
CA SER A 109 24.37 5.77 6.82
C SER A 109 25.75 6.40 6.94
N ILE A 110 26.82 5.61 7.09
CA ILE A 110 28.20 6.12 7.15
C ILE A 110 28.59 6.74 5.80
N ILE A 111 28.41 6.02 4.69
CA ILE A 111 28.81 6.47 3.35
C ILE A 111 28.11 7.79 3.00
N ILE A 112 26.78 7.84 3.17
CA ILE A 112 25.98 9.01 2.81
C ILE A 112 26.29 10.18 3.75
N ALA A 113 26.45 9.95 5.06
CA ALA A 113 26.82 11.01 6.00
C ALA A 113 28.19 11.63 5.68
N LEU A 114 29.19 10.80 5.35
CA LEU A 114 30.51 11.26 4.95
C LEU A 114 30.47 12.03 3.63
N ALA A 115 29.73 11.54 2.63
CA ALA A 115 29.55 12.22 1.36
C ALA A 115 28.84 13.58 1.55
N PHE A 116 27.73 13.60 2.28
CA PHE A 116 26.94 14.80 2.58
C PHE A 116 27.78 15.88 3.27
N THR A 117 28.55 15.49 4.29
CA THR A 117 29.42 16.43 5.02
C THR A 117 30.64 16.88 4.22
N LEU A 118 31.20 16.00 3.39
CA LEU A 118 32.26 16.35 2.44
C LEU A 118 31.77 17.39 1.45
N ILE A 119 30.59 17.19 0.84
CA ILE A 119 29.95 18.15 -0.07
C ILE A 119 29.76 19.51 0.62
N GLY A 120 29.22 19.53 1.84
CA GLY A 120 29.04 20.76 2.60
C GLY A 120 30.36 21.52 2.85
N SER A 121 31.42 20.80 3.21
CA SER A 121 32.74 21.41 3.44
C SER A 121 33.41 21.88 2.14
N ALA A 122 33.29 21.10 1.06
CA ALA A 122 33.84 21.42 -0.26
C ALA A 122 33.15 22.66 -0.87
N ALA A 123 31.82 22.75 -0.76
CA ALA A 123 31.04 23.91 -1.18
C ALA A 123 31.52 25.18 -0.45
N GLY A 124 31.77 25.09 0.86
CA GLY A 124 32.29 26.22 1.62
C GLY A 124 33.75 26.57 1.30
N CYS A 125 34.60 25.59 0.99
CA CYS A 125 35.95 25.84 0.46
C CYS A 125 35.91 26.60 -0.87
N LEU A 126 35.09 26.14 -1.82
CA LEU A 126 34.90 26.79 -3.13
C LEU A 126 34.35 28.22 -2.97
N LEU A 127 33.35 28.40 -2.10
CA LEU A 127 32.82 29.72 -1.76
C LEU A 127 33.91 30.62 -1.14
N GLY A 128 34.70 30.08 -0.21
CA GLY A 128 35.82 30.81 0.41
C GLY A 128 36.87 31.26 -0.60
N VAL A 129 37.21 30.42 -1.58
CA VAL A 129 38.10 30.77 -2.69
C VAL A 129 37.49 31.88 -3.55
N LEU A 130 36.23 31.72 -3.98
CA LEU A 130 35.50 32.70 -4.79
C LEU A 130 35.42 34.06 -4.11
N LEU A 131 35.15 34.08 -2.80
CA LEU A 131 35.09 35.30 -2.01
C LEU A 131 36.46 36.00 -1.92
N LYS A 132 37.56 35.24 -1.91
CA LYS A 132 38.94 35.77 -1.90
C LYS A 132 39.41 36.32 -3.25
N LEU A 133 38.83 35.87 -4.37
CA LEU A 133 39.17 36.39 -5.70
C LEU A 133 38.88 37.90 -5.80
N LYS A 134 39.81 38.66 -6.38
CA LYS A 134 39.71 40.13 -6.56
C LYS A 134 38.91 40.50 -7.81
N ILE A 135 37.72 39.90 -7.99
CA ILE A 135 36.80 40.17 -9.10
C ILE A 135 35.57 40.96 -8.64
N LYS A 136 34.87 41.61 -9.58
CA LYS A 136 33.67 42.41 -9.30
C LYS A 136 32.58 41.55 -8.64
N ARG A 137 31.81 42.12 -7.70
CA ARG A 137 30.73 41.41 -6.98
C ARG A 137 29.71 40.76 -7.93
N ARG A 138 29.34 41.45 -9.02
CA ARG A 138 28.45 40.92 -10.06
C ARG A 138 29.00 39.65 -10.71
N SER A 139 30.30 39.59 -10.99
CA SER A 139 30.95 38.40 -11.57
C SER A 139 30.95 37.21 -10.60
N LYS A 140 31.16 37.46 -9.29
CA LYS A 140 31.04 36.40 -8.27
C LYS A 140 29.64 35.82 -8.20
N PHE A 141 28.63 36.69 -8.24
CA PHE A 141 27.23 36.29 -8.27
C PHE A 141 26.92 35.45 -9.51
N LEU A 142 27.36 35.87 -10.70
CA LEU A 142 27.17 35.12 -11.93
C LEU A 142 27.89 33.75 -11.92
N ILE A 143 29.10 33.66 -11.38
CA ILE A 143 29.81 32.38 -11.23
C ILE A 143 29.06 31.44 -10.27
N MET A 144 28.56 31.97 -9.16
CA MET A 144 27.82 31.18 -8.17
C MET A 144 26.48 30.68 -8.73
N VAL A 145 25.72 31.56 -9.39
CA VAL A 145 24.48 31.16 -10.08
C VAL A 145 24.80 30.16 -11.18
N GLY A 146 25.82 30.41 -12.00
CA GLY A 146 26.26 29.48 -13.04
C GLY A 146 26.68 28.11 -12.50
N ALA A 147 27.42 28.06 -11.39
CA ALA A 147 27.82 26.81 -10.74
C ALA A 147 26.62 26.08 -10.11
N ALA A 148 25.69 26.80 -9.48
CA ALA A 148 24.46 26.22 -8.95
C ALA A 148 23.56 25.70 -10.08
N SER A 149 23.44 26.45 -11.19
CA SER A 149 22.74 26.02 -12.39
C SER A 149 23.40 24.81 -13.02
N VAL A 150 24.74 24.76 -13.12
CA VAL A 150 25.46 23.57 -13.60
C VAL A 150 25.25 22.40 -12.65
N ALA A 151 25.29 22.58 -11.33
CA ALA A 151 25.00 21.49 -10.39
C ALA A 151 23.56 20.98 -10.51
N ALA A 152 22.58 21.88 -10.65
CA ALA A 152 21.18 21.53 -10.86
C ALA A 152 20.95 20.86 -12.22
N ILE A 153 21.60 21.36 -13.28
CA ILE A 153 21.57 20.79 -14.63
C ILE A 153 22.28 19.44 -14.65
N SER A 154 23.46 19.32 -14.04
CA SER A 154 24.17 18.06 -13.86
C SER A 154 23.33 17.07 -13.07
N TYR A 155 22.56 17.49 -12.07
CA TYR A 155 21.58 16.62 -11.40
C TYR A 155 20.48 16.13 -12.36
N LEU A 156 19.97 17.00 -13.24
CA LEU A 156 19.01 16.61 -14.29
C LEU A 156 19.61 15.68 -15.36
N PHE A 157 20.93 15.75 -15.59
CA PHE A 157 21.67 14.94 -16.57
C PHE A 157 22.52 13.83 -15.95
N VAL A 158 22.53 13.67 -14.62
CA VAL A 158 23.07 12.47 -13.97
C VAL A 158 22.11 11.39 -14.40
N TYR A 159 22.48 10.71 -15.48
CA TYR A 159 21.92 9.43 -15.83
C TYR A 159 22.36 8.47 -14.74
N TRP A 160 21.62 8.49 -13.63
CA TRP A 160 21.56 7.32 -12.79
C TRP A 160 21.00 6.24 -13.70
N PRO A 161 21.63 5.04 -13.82
CA PRO A 161 21.02 3.94 -14.55
C PRO A 161 19.57 3.90 -14.07
N GLY A 162 18.65 4.19 -15.00
CA GLY A 162 17.27 4.43 -14.63
C GLY A 162 16.81 3.23 -13.84
N THR A 163 16.05 3.46 -12.78
CA THR A 163 15.22 2.37 -12.24
C THR A 163 14.47 1.81 -13.43
N ALA A 164 14.80 0.61 -13.88
CA ALA A 164 14.16 0.05 -15.07
C ALA A 164 12.81 -0.55 -14.71
N ALA A 165 12.03 0.20 -13.93
CA ALA A 165 10.61 0.13 -14.12
C ALA A 165 10.42 0.53 -15.59
N MET A 166 10.32 -0.46 -16.47
CA MET A 166 9.77 -0.26 -17.80
C MET A 166 8.52 0.58 -17.60
N SER A 167 8.39 1.68 -18.33
CA SER A 167 7.14 2.43 -18.34
C SER A 167 6.06 1.43 -18.73
N GLN A 168 5.24 1.02 -17.76
CA GLN A 168 4.14 0.11 -18.00
C GLN A 168 3.03 0.96 -18.59
N THR A 169 3.22 1.38 -19.85
CA THR A 169 2.13 2.04 -20.56
C THR A 169 1.01 1.02 -20.70
N ALA A 170 -0.21 1.45 -20.39
CA ALA A 170 -1.41 0.66 -20.56
C ALA A 170 -1.60 0.18 -22.02
N ASP A 171 -0.76 0.60 -22.97
CA ASP A 171 -0.79 0.25 -24.38
C ASP A 171 -0.82 -1.27 -24.63
N VAL A 172 -0.19 -2.09 -23.77
CA VAL A 172 -0.27 -3.57 -23.92
C VAL A 172 -1.67 -4.11 -23.57
N ALA A 173 -2.41 -3.43 -22.69
CA ALA A 173 -3.79 -3.79 -22.34
C ALA A 173 -4.83 -3.12 -23.28
N LEU A 174 -4.51 -1.96 -23.85
CA LEU A 174 -5.42 -1.11 -24.63
C LEU A 174 -5.53 -1.49 -26.12
N ASP A 175 -4.58 -2.25 -26.69
CA ASP A 175 -4.55 -2.55 -28.13
C ASP A 175 -5.33 -3.83 -28.51
N SER A 176 -6.05 -4.44 -27.56
CA SER A 176 -6.93 -5.57 -27.86
C SER A 176 -8.32 -5.06 -28.27
N ASN A 177 -8.80 -5.45 -29.45
CA ASN A 177 -10.22 -5.41 -29.86
C ASN A 177 -11.09 -6.36 -29.00
N SER A 178 -10.76 -6.52 -27.71
CA SER A 178 -11.47 -7.36 -26.76
C SER A 178 -12.88 -6.80 -26.52
N ILE A 179 -13.78 -7.69 -26.15
CA ILE A 179 -15.22 -7.43 -26.01
C ILE A 179 -15.43 -6.23 -25.08
N ASN A 180 -15.69 -5.06 -25.67
CA ASN A 180 -15.96 -3.81 -24.95
C ASN A 180 -17.33 -3.90 -24.27
N ASN A 181 -17.40 -4.59 -23.14
CA ASN A 181 -18.54 -4.53 -22.24
C ASN A 181 -18.44 -3.24 -21.43
N THR A 182 -19.00 -2.17 -21.99
CA THR A 182 -19.17 -0.91 -21.26
C THR A 182 -20.25 -1.08 -20.20
N ILE A 183 -19.96 -0.67 -18.96
CA ILE A 183 -20.94 -0.72 -17.89
C ILE A 183 -22.09 0.24 -18.22
N ASN A 184 -23.32 -0.27 -18.28
CA ASN A 184 -24.51 0.55 -18.49
C ASN A 184 -24.98 1.19 -17.16
N ALA A 185 -24.13 2.05 -16.59
CA ALA A 185 -24.38 2.80 -15.37
C ALA A 185 -23.64 4.15 -15.43
N PRO A 186 -24.07 5.18 -14.68
CA PRO A 186 -23.29 6.41 -14.55
C PRO A 186 -21.94 6.15 -13.86
N ASP A 187 -20.95 7.03 -14.10
CA ASP A 187 -19.66 6.97 -13.42
C ASP A 187 -19.87 6.97 -11.89
N PRO A 188 -19.46 5.92 -11.17
CA PRO A 188 -19.66 5.80 -9.73
C PRO A 188 -18.85 6.84 -8.93
N ALA A 189 -17.88 7.53 -9.54
CA ALA A 189 -17.14 8.63 -8.94
C ALA A 189 -17.87 9.99 -9.04
N GLU A 190 -18.99 10.07 -9.76
CA GLU A 190 -19.86 11.24 -9.76
C GLU A 190 -20.73 11.30 -8.51
N ASN A 191 -21.04 12.53 -8.08
CA ASN A 191 -21.94 12.75 -6.97
C ASN A 191 -23.35 12.19 -7.27
N GLY A 192 -23.94 11.55 -6.28
CA GLY A 192 -25.29 11.03 -6.36
C GLY A 192 -26.37 12.11 -6.24
N LYS A 193 -27.62 11.66 -6.07
CA LYS A 193 -28.82 12.52 -6.09
C LYS A 193 -29.16 13.13 -4.73
N PHE A 194 -28.55 12.66 -3.64
CA PHE A 194 -28.85 13.14 -2.30
C PHE A 194 -28.03 14.39 -1.98
N ALA A 195 -28.71 15.42 -1.45
CA ALA A 195 -28.01 16.38 -0.60
C ALA A 195 -27.56 15.67 0.68
N PHE A 196 -26.52 16.19 1.33
CA PHE A 196 -26.04 15.63 2.58
C PHE A 196 -25.69 16.74 3.58
N GLN A 197 -25.78 16.40 4.86
CA GLN A 197 -25.31 17.23 5.96
C GLN A 197 -24.02 16.66 6.54
N THR A 198 -23.21 17.54 7.14
CA THR A 198 -21.98 17.17 7.83
C THR A 198 -22.04 17.59 9.28
N PHE A 199 -21.56 16.71 10.16
CA PHE A 199 -21.45 16.97 11.59
C PHE A 199 -20.40 16.04 12.20
N THR A 200 -20.10 16.23 13.48
CA THR A 200 -19.15 15.43 14.24
C THR A 200 -19.78 14.84 15.49
N TYR A 201 -19.35 13.63 15.84
CA TYR A 201 -19.54 13.13 17.20
C TYR A 201 -18.19 12.92 17.87
N GLY A 202 -18.13 13.09 19.19
CA GLY A 202 -16.87 13.04 19.91
C GLY A 202 -16.97 13.35 21.40
N SER A 203 -15.83 13.22 22.08
CA SER A 203 -15.76 13.36 23.55
C SER A 203 -16.12 14.76 24.09
N GLY A 204 -15.96 15.79 23.27
CA GLY A 204 -16.07 17.18 23.71
C GLY A 204 -14.84 17.72 24.47
N LEU A 205 -13.78 16.91 24.56
CA LEU A 205 -12.60 17.16 25.40
C LEU A 205 -11.27 17.12 24.63
N ASP A 206 -11.30 16.96 23.30
CA ASP A 206 -10.09 16.95 22.47
C ASP A 206 -9.30 18.27 22.62
N LYS A 207 -8.00 18.16 22.88
CA LYS A 207 -7.10 19.30 23.14
C LYS A 207 -6.60 19.98 21.87
N HIS A 208 -6.61 19.28 20.74
CA HIS A 208 -5.94 19.69 19.50
C HIS A 208 -6.93 20.05 18.40
N ARG A 209 -8.11 19.42 18.40
CA ARG A 209 -9.13 19.56 17.36
C ARG A 209 -10.42 20.05 17.98
N VAL A 210 -10.77 21.31 17.71
CA VAL A 210 -11.96 21.97 18.29
C VAL A 210 -13.27 21.25 17.94
N ILE A 211 -13.32 20.62 16.76
CA ILE A 211 -14.47 19.85 16.25
C ILE A 211 -14.77 18.58 17.09
N PHE A 212 -13.78 18.01 17.77
CA PHE A 212 -13.99 16.92 18.74
C PHE A 212 -13.92 17.41 20.20
N GLY A 213 -13.68 18.71 20.35
CA GLY A 213 -13.62 19.44 21.60
C GLY A 213 -14.87 20.27 21.81
N LYS A 214 -14.70 21.59 21.97
CA LYS A 214 -15.79 22.49 22.36
C LYS A 214 -16.88 22.68 21.29
N GLU A 215 -16.59 22.38 20.03
CA GLU A 215 -17.48 22.58 18.89
C GLU A 215 -18.12 21.27 18.40
N VAL A 216 -17.99 20.17 19.16
CA VAL A 216 -18.60 18.89 18.78
C VAL A 216 -20.13 18.99 18.73
N ASP A 217 -20.73 18.47 17.66
CA ASP A 217 -22.18 18.54 17.45
C ASP A 217 -22.94 17.53 18.32
N VAL A 218 -22.41 16.31 18.41
CA VAL A 218 -22.99 15.20 19.19
C VAL A 218 -21.95 14.65 20.16
N ARG A 219 -22.31 14.54 21.44
CA ARG A 219 -21.39 13.95 22.43
C ARG A 219 -21.41 12.44 22.34
N SER A 220 -20.23 11.82 22.37
CA SER A 220 -20.05 10.38 22.53
C SER A 220 -19.46 10.04 23.89
N THR A 221 -19.65 8.79 24.31
CA THR A 221 -19.11 8.27 25.57
C THR A 221 -17.72 7.68 25.32
N ALA A 222 -16.76 8.02 26.19
CA ALA A 222 -15.44 7.40 26.17
C ALA A 222 -15.51 5.91 26.55
N VAL A 223 -14.55 5.12 26.07
CA VAL A 223 -14.49 3.67 26.29
C VAL A 223 -13.19 3.26 26.98
N ASP A 224 -13.31 2.28 27.89
CA ASP A 224 -12.17 1.74 28.63
C ASP A 224 -11.55 0.55 27.87
N ALA A 225 -10.35 0.77 27.34
CA ALA A 225 -9.55 -0.21 26.61
C ALA A 225 -8.47 -0.88 27.46
N SER A 226 -8.45 -0.69 28.80
CA SER A 226 -7.41 -1.24 29.69
C SER A 226 -7.36 -2.78 29.74
N ALA A 227 -8.40 -3.45 29.25
CA ALA A 227 -8.39 -4.90 29.03
C ALA A 227 -7.47 -5.34 27.88
N TYR A 228 -7.14 -4.43 26.95
CA TYR A 228 -6.33 -4.69 25.76
C TYR A 228 -5.02 -3.92 25.76
N ILE A 229 -5.04 -2.64 26.15
CA ILE A 229 -3.86 -1.80 26.29
C ILE A 229 -3.39 -1.87 27.74
N THR A 230 -2.24 -2.49 27.95
CA THR A 230 -1.59 -2.54 29.27
C THR A 230 -0.37 -1.62 29.37
N GLU A 231 0.07 -1.08 28.23
CA GLU A 231 1.20 -0.14 28.15
C GLU A 231 0.79 1.14 27.42
N TRP A 232 0.48 2.19 28.20
CA TRP A 232 0.21 3.52 27.70
C TRP A 232 1.21 4.55 28.21
N SER A 233 1.79 5.33 27.31
CA SER A 233 2.82 6.31 27.65
C SER A 233 2.25 7.54 28.37
N LYS A 234 2.95 8.00 29.42
CA LYS A 234 2.64 9.28 30.09
C LYS A 234 2.76 10.49 29.16
N LEU A 235 3.68 10.43 28.18
CA LEU A 235 3.80 11.50 27.18
C LEU A 235 2.59 11.53 26.25
N LYS A 236 2.10 10.35 25.84
CA LYS A 236 0.85 10.21 25.08
C LYS A 236 -0.34 10.74 25.88
N THR A 237 -0.43 10.44 27.18
CA THR A 237 -1.45 11.02 28.09
C THR A 237 -1.36 12.54 28.15
N LYS A 238 -0.15 13.10 28.27
CA LYS A 238 0.04 14.55 28.32
C LYS A 238 -0.43 15.23 27.03
N PHE A 239 -0.08 14.63 25.89
CA PHE A 239 -0.47 15.09 24.56
C PHE A 239 -1.98 15.07 24.40
N TRP A 240 -2.62 13.91 24.55
CA TRP A 240 -4.05 13.73 24.28
C TRP A 240 -4.97 14.25 25.39
N GLY A 241 -4.56 14.15 26.65
CA GLY A 241 -5.39 14.49 27.81
C GLY A 241 -6.21 13.34 28.39
N PHE A 242 -6.11 12.14 27.82
CA PHE A 242 -6.72 10.91 28.29
C PHE A 242 -5.72 9.75 28.23
N ASN A 243 -6.10 8.61 28.78
CA ASN A 243 -5.32 7.38 28.73
C ASN A 243 -6.18 6.20 28.25
N GLU A 244 -5.68 4.97 28.37
CA GLU A 244 -6.33 3.74 27.95
C GLU A 244 -7.72 3.51 28.56
N HIS A 245 -8.06 4.15 29.67
CA HIS A 245 -9.37 4.01 30.33
C HIS A 245 -10.47 4.90 29.75
N ASP A 246 -10.08 5.94 29.00
CA ASP A 246 -10.97 7.01 28.55
C ASP A 246 -10.76 7.30 27.06
N LEU A 247 -10.65 6.27 26.23
CA LEU A 247 -10.46 6.47 24.78
C LEU A 247 -11.71 7.13 24.17
N PRO A 248 -11.55 8.25 23.43
CA PRO A 248 -12.69 8.94 22.84
C PRO A 248 -13.21 8.20 21.61
N LEU A 249 -14.52 8.21 21.40
CA LEU A 249 -15.15 7.78 20.16
C LEU A 249 -15.44 9.01 19.31
N ASN A 250 -14.45 9.45 18.53
CA ASN A 250 -14.54 10.62 17.66
C ASN A 250 -14.80 10.20 16.20
N GLY A 251 -15.68 10.90 15.48
CA GLY A 251 -15.93 10.64 14.07
C GLY A 251 -16.51 11.83 13.32
N ARG A 252 -16.08 11.98 12.06
CA ARG A 252 -16.62 12.95 11.09
C ARG A 252 -17.68 12.27 10.27
N VAL A 253 -18.86 12.87 10.18
CA VAL A 253 -20.03 12.27 9.55
C VAL A 253 -20.43 13.07 8.32
N TRP A 254 -20.67 12.36 7.22
CA TRP A 254 -21.39 12.83 6.04
C TRP A 254 -22.64 11.97 5.92
N MET A 255 -23.82 12.58 6.07
CA MET A 255 -25.09 11.85 6.15
C MET A 255 -26.07 12.37 5.10
N PRO A 256 -26.68 11.49 4.29
CA PRO A 256 -27.71 11.91 3.34
C PRO A 256 -28.87 12.63 4.05
N GLU A 257 -29.39 13.68 3.41
CA GLU A 257 -30.64 14.30 3.83
C GLU A 257 -31.84 13.47 3.37
N GLY A 258 -32.84 13.31 4.24
CA GLY A 258 -34.09 12.61 3.94
C GLY A 258 -34.57 11.74 5.10
N GLU A 259 -35.57 10.89 4.84
CA GLU A 259 -36.23 10.09 5.89
C GLU A 259 -35.36 8.93 6.40
N GLY A 260 -34.51 8.34 5.56
CA GLY A 260 -33.77 7.12 5.89
C GLY A 260 -34.69 5.90 6.11
N PRO A 261 -34.21 4.84 6.77
CA PRO A 261 -32.82 4.65 7.21
C PRO A 261 -31.88 4.38 6.02
N TYR A 262 -30.61 4.73 6.18
CA TYR A 262 -29.56 4.59 5.17
C TYR A 262 -28.51 3.56 5.62
N PRO A 263 -27.91 2.78 4.70
CA PRO A 263 -26.69 2.03 4.97
C PRO A 263 -25.58 2.92 5.54
N ILE A 264 -24.62 2.32 6.21
CA ILE A 264 -23.54 3.05 6.87
C ILE A 264 -22.16 2.46 6.55
N ALA A 265 -21.19 3.32 6.28
CA ALA A 265 -19.80 2.99 6.02
C ALA A 265 -18.88 3.70 7.02
N LEU A 266 -18.13 2.93 7.82
CA LEU A 266 -17.08 3.47 8.71
C LEU A 266 -15.73 3.36 8.01
N ILE A 267 -14.99 4.46 7.95
CA ILE A 267 -13.66 4.57 7.34
C ILE A 267 -12.63 4.77 8.45
N VAL A 268 -11.62 3.91 8.52
CA VAL A 268 -10.53 4.00 9.50
C VAL A 268 -9.16 4.13 8.83
N HIS A 269 -8.36 5.07 9.34
CA HIS A 269 -7.02 5.31 8.86
C HIS A 269 -5.99 4.31 9.42
N GLY A 270 -4.82 4.28 8.80
CA GLY A 270 -3.69 3.43 9.21
C GLY A 270 -2.83 4.00 10.33
N ASN A 271 -1.65 3.39 10.52
CA ASN A 271 -0.60 4.04 11.29
C ASN A 271 -0.18 5.31 10.57
N HIS A 272 0.01 6.36 11.33
CA HIS A 272 0.79 7.50 10.90
C HIS A 272 1.51 8.06 12.14
N LEU A 273 2.01 9.29 12.10
CA LEU A 273 2.41 10.00 13.32
C LEU A 273 1.17 10.51 14.05
N MET A 274 1.09 10.28 15.36
CA MET A 274 -0.09 10.71 16.15
C MET A 274 -0.26 12.24 16.19
N GLU A 275 0.82 12.98 15.98
CA GLU A 275 0.84 14.45 15.94
C GLU A 275 0.37 15.03 14.60
N ASP A 276 0.10 14.17 13.60
CA ASP A 276 -0.39 14.55 12.28
C ASP A 276 -1.64 13.75 11.92
N PHE A 277 -2.79 14.39 12.08
CA PHE A 277 -4.08 13.72 12.16
C PHE A 277 -4.54 13.19 10.79
N SER A 278 -5.02 11.94 10.78
CA SER A 278 -5.31 11.20 9.56
C SER A 278 -6.80 11.08 9.22
N ASP A 279 -7.68 11.43 10.17
CA ASP A 279 -9.14 11.24 10.08
C ASP A 279 -9.81 12.17 9.06
N GLY A 280 -9.19 13.29 8.69
CA GLY A 280 -9.73 14.23 7.70
C GLY A 280 -9.62 13.74 6.26
N GLY A 281 -8.61 12.91 5.97
CA GLY A 281 -8.15 12.68 4.60
C GLY A 281 -9.02 11.79 3.72
N TYR A 282 -10.16 11.33 4.23
CA TYR A 282 -11.18 10.57 3.49
C TYR A 282 -12.44 11.39 3.20
N GLY A 283 -12.42 12.71 3.43
CA GLY A 283 -13.59 13.56 3.18
C GLY A 283 -14.13 13.44 1.75
N TYR A 284 -13.26 13.23 0.76
CA TYR A 284 -13.67 13.00 -0.63
C TYR A 284 -14.52 11.72 -0.82
N LEU A 285 -14.26 10.64 -0.08
CA LEU A 285 -15.12 9.46 -0.05
C LEU A 285 -16.37 9.72 0.79
N GLY A 286 -16.22 10.44 1.91
CA GLY A 286 -17.33 10.80 2.78
C GLY A 286 -18.45 11.54 2.05
N GLU A 287 -18.09 12.60 1.32
CA GLU A 287 -19.02 13.39 0.51
C GLU A 287 -19.65 12.57 -0.62
N LEU A 288 -18.84 11.77 -1.33
CA LEU A 288 -19.30 10.95 -2.44
C LEU A 288 -20.35 9.93 -1.98
N LEU A 289 -20.02 9.12 -0.97
CA LEU A 289 -20.91 8.08 -0.44
C LEU A 289 -22.19 8.67 0.15
N ALA A 290 -22.10 9.81 0.86
CA ALA A 290 -23.28 10.50 1.38
C ALA A 290 -24.19 11.03 0.27
N SER A 291 -23.63 11.56 -0.81
CA SER A 291 -24.42 11.99 -1.97
C SER A 291 -25.14 10.82 -2.67
N GLN A 292 -24.69 9.59 -2.46
CA GLN A 292 -25.25 8.35 -3.03
C GLN A 292 -26.24 7.64 -2.09
N GLY A 293 -26.49 8.19 -0.90
CA GLY A 293 -27.43 7.60 0.05
C GLY A 293 -26.80 6.63 1.07
N ILE A 294 -25.50 6.74 1.33
CA ILE A 294 -24.78 5.96 2.34
C ILE A 294 -24.23 6.91 3.40
N ILE A 295 -24.50 6.66 4.68
CA ILE A 295 -23.88 7.43 5.76
C ILE A 295 -22.41 7.08 5.81
N ALA A 296 -21.52 8.04 5.59
CA ALA A 296 -20.08 7.82 5.67
C ALA A 296 -19.51 8.46 6.93
N ILE A 297 -18.68 7.71 7.65
CA ILE A 297 -18.07 8.16 8.90
C ILE A 297 -16.57 7.90 8.86
N SER A 298 -15.75 8.95 8.88
CA SER A 298 -14.31 8.81 9.09
C SER A 298 -14.00 8.82 10.58
N VAL A 299 -13.52 7.69 11.12
CA VAL A 299 -13.25 7.50 12.55
C VAL A 299 -11.86 7.97 12.92
N ASP A 300 -11.73 8.56 14.10
CA ASP A 300 -10.46 9.04 14.63
C ASP A 300 -9.82 8.02 15.57
N GLU A 301 -8.71 7.44 15.13
CA GLU A 301 -7.86 6.54 15.92
C GLU A 301 -6.42 7.06 16.06
N ASN A 302 -6.20 8.38 15.88
CA ASN A 302 -4.86 8.95 15.90
C ASN A 302 -4.13 8.72 17.23
N PHE A 303 -4.87 8.50 18.33
CA PHE A 303 -4.27 8.17 19.61
C PHE A 303 -3.61 6.77 19.65
N LEU A 304 -3.95 5.87 18.73
CA LEU A 304 -3.32 4.56 18.54
C LEU A 304 -2.12 4.59 17.57
N ASN A 305 -1.85 5.74 16.95
CA ASN A 305 -0.71 5.91 16.05
C ASN A 305 0.63 5.93 16.80
N TYR A 306 1.69 5.61 16.05
CA TYR A 306 3.07 5.76 16.49
C TYR A 306 3.41 7.23 16.75
N SER A 307 4.29 7.47 17.71
CA SER A 307 4.97 8.75 17.94
C SER A 307 6.43 8.48 18.23
N VAL A 308 7.31 9.30 17.66
CA VAL A 308 8.75 9.23 17.94
C VAL A 308 9.04 9.46 19.43
N TRP A 309 8.15 10.15 20.14
CA TRP A 309 8.33 10.52 21.55
C TRP A 309 7.70 9.52 22.52
N SER A 310 6.62 8.85 22.12
CA SER A 310 5.83 8.00 23.02
C SER A 310 5.69 6.55 22.57
N GLY A 311 6.23 6.19 21.41
CA GLY A 311 6.04 4.88 20.80
C GLY A 311 4.60 4.63 20.37
N ILE A 312 4.33 3.37 20.04
CA ILE A 312 3.00 2.85 19.71
C ILE A 312 2.42 2.10 20.92
N PRO A 313 1.11 2.23 21.25
CA PRO A 313 0.49 1.42 22.30
C PRO A 313 0.61 -0.07 21.99
N ASN A 314 0.72 -0.91 23.02
CA ASN A 314 0.69 -2.35 22.82
C ASN A 314 -0.70 -2.82 22.38
N ASN A 315 -0.75 -3.93 21.62
CA ASN A 315 -1.99 -4.48 21.05
C ASN A 315 -2.78 -3.50 20.17
N ASP A 316 -2.14 -2.49 19.59
CA ASP A 316 -2.82 -1.46 18.79
C ASP A 316 -3.73 -2.07 17.71
N MET A 317 -3.27 -3.09 16.97
CA MET A 317 -4.08 -3.81 15.97
C MET A 317 -5.42 -4.30 16.48
N LYS A 318 -5.41 -4.95 17.65
CA LYS A 318 -6.62 -5.51 18.25
C LYS A 318 -7.53 -4.40 18.76
N VAL A 319 -6.95 -3.34 19.32
CA VAL A 319 -7.71 -2.21 19.87
C VAL A 319 -8.36 -1.39 18.76
N ARG A 320 -7.70 -1.19 17.61
CA ARG A 320 -8.30 -0.52 16.43
C ARG A 320 -9.59 -1.24 15.99
N ALA A 321 -9.51 -2.56 15.81
CA ALA A 321 -10.68 -3.38 15.49
C ALA A 321 -11.77 -3.27 16.57
N TRP A 322 -11.39 -3.26 17.84
CA TRP A 322 -12.33 -3.12 18.95
C TRP A 322 -12.99 -1.73 19.00
N VAL A 323 -12.24 -0.65 18.76
CA VAL A 323 -12.74 0.73 18.74
C VAL A 323 -13.76 0.92 17.62
N LEU A 324 -13.56 0.33 16.44
CA LEU A 324 -14.57 0.29 15.38
C LEU A 324 -15.90 -0.33 15.84
N LEU A 325 -15.84 -1.46 16.55
CA LEU A 325 -17.03 -2.09 17.11
C LEU A 325 -17.69 -1.19 18.18
N LYS A 326 -16.89 -0.46 18.98
CA LYS A 326 -17.40 0.56 19.90
C LYS A 326 -18.08 1.73 19.21
N HIS A 327 -17.58 2.16 18.06
CA HIS A 327 -18.26 3.14 17.22
C HIS A 327 -19.63 2.65 16.77
N LEU A 328 -19.75 1.42 16.28
CA LEU A 328 -21.05 0.84 15.92
C LEU A 328 -22.02 0.78 17.11
N GLN A 329 -21.55 0.45 18.32
CA GLN A 329 -22.39 0.50 19.53
C GLN A 329 -22.87 1.92 19.85
N GLN A 330 -21.98 2.91 19.77
CA GLN A 330 -22.31 4.31 20.02
C GLN A 330 -23.30 4.85 18.99
N ILE A 331 -23.11 4.52 17.71
CA ILE A 331 -24.02 4.91 16.63
C ILE A 331 -25.39 4.26 16.81
N LYS A 332 -25.44 2.98 17.18
CA LYS A 332 -26.70 2.29 17.51
C LYS A 332 -27.46 3.02 18.62
N GLN A 333 -26.78 3.41 19.70
CA GLN A 333 -27.39 4.17 20.79
C GLN A 333 -27.91 5.54 20.30
N LEU A 334 -27.13 6.26 19.50
CA LEU A 334 -27.55 7.55 18.94
C LEU A 334 -28.72 7.42 17.96
N ASN A 335 -28.78 6.33 17.19
CA ASN A 335 -29.90 6.03 16.29
C ASN A 335 -31.21 5.80 17.06
N GLU A 336 -31.15 5.24 18.26
CA GLU A 336 -32.29 5.00 19.15
C GLU A 336 -32.66 6.22 20.02
N GLU A 337 -31.69 7.08 20.34
CA GLU A 337 -31.88 8.29 21.13
C GLU A 337 -32.57 9.39 20.32
N VAL A 338 -33.60 10.03 20.88
CA VAL A 338 -34.32 11.13 20.23
C VAL A 338 -33.59 12.45 20.40
N GLY A 339 -33.49 13.23 19.31
CA GLY A 339 -33.03 14.62 19.37
C GLY A 339 -31.57 14.81 18.95
N ASN A 340 -30.99 13.84 18.26
CA ASN A 340 -29.69 13.96 17.60
C ASN A 340 -29.82 13.65 16.09
N PRO A 341 -28.84 14.01 15.25
CA PRO A 341 -28.94 13.79 13.80
C PRO A 341 -29.13 12.33 13.39
N PHE A 342 -28.65 11.35 14.17
CA PHE A 342 -28.78 9.93 13.83
C PHE A 342 -30.16 9.34 14.12
N THR A 343 -31.05 10.01 14.87
CA THR A 343 -32.33 9.44 15.32
C THR A 343 -33.13 8.80 14.17
N GLY A 344 -33.22 7.46 14.18
CA GLY A 344 -33.94 6.67 13.18
C GLY A 344 -33.37 6.68 11.76
N LYS A 345 -32.11 7.11 11.57
CA LYS A 345 -31.49 7.28 10.23
C LYS A 345 -30.57 6.16 9.81
N VAL A 346 -30.13 5.28 10.73
CA VAL A 346 -29.09 4.28 10.45
C VAL A 346 -29.68 2.89 10.26
N ASP A 347 -29.36 2.25 9.14
CA ASP A 347 -29.64 0.84 8.89
C ASP A 347 -28.42 -0.02 9.27
N LEU A 348 -28.50 -0.64 10.45
CA LEU A 348 -27.43 -1.49 10.98
C LEU A 348 -27.42 -2.92 10.41
N SER A 349 -28.36 -3.25 9.52
CA SER A 349 -28.30 -4.50 8.75
C SER A 349 -27.46 -4.38 7.48
N ARG A 350 -27.00 -3.17 7.14
CA ARG A 350 -26.19 -2.87 5.95
C ARG A 350 -24.98 -2.00 6.34
N VAL A 351 -24.03 -2.62 7.05
CA VAL A 351 -22.79 -1.95 7.48
C VAL A 351 -21.63 -2.30 6.54
N ALA A 352 -20.89 -1.28 6.12
CA ALA A 352 -19.58 -1.43 5.52
C ALA A 352 -18.46 -0.92 6.43
N LEU A 353 -17.33 -1.62 6.42
CA LEU A 353 -16.10 -1.20 7.09
C LEU A 353 -14.98 -0.99 6.05
N ILE A 354 -14.48 0.23 5.94
CA ILE A 354 -13.40 0.63 5.04
C ILE A 354 -12.17 0.93 5.90
N GLY A 355 -11.01 0.36 5.57
CA GLY A 355 -9.79 0.58 6.33
C GLY A 355 -8.57 0.73 5.46
N HIS A 356 -7.67 1.64 5.82
CA HIS A 356 -6.39 1.86 5.14
C HIS A 356 -5.21 1.32 5.97
N SER A 357 -4.27 0.59 5.37
CA SER A 357 -3.06 0.12 6.05
C SER A 357 -3.39 -0.72 7.29
N ARG A 358 -2.89 -0.35 8.46
CA ARG A 358 -3.30 -0.90 9.76
C ARG A 358 -4.82 -0.89 9.99
N GLY A 359 -5.52 0.13 9.50
CA GLY A 359 -6.98 0.20 9.50
C GLY A 359 -7.62 -0.87 8.61
N GLY A 360 -6.98 -1.20 7.48
CA GLY A 360 -7.40 -2.28 6.60
C GLY A 360 -7.33 -3.66 7.27
N GLN A 361 -6.33 -3.88 8.12
CA GLN A 361 -6.30 -5.05 9.01
C GLN A 361 -7.40 -5.01 10.08
N ALA A 362 -7.63 -3.83 10.66
CA ALA A 362 -8.61 -3.64 11.73
C ALA A 362 -10.04 -3.94 11.27
N VAL A 363 -10.44 -3.52 10.06
CA VAL A 363 -11.77 -3.79 9.51
C VAL A 363 -11.99 -5.29 9.24
N ALA A 364 -10.97 -6.00 8.76
CA ALA A 364 -11.04 -7.46 8.60
C ALA A 364 -11.18 -8.18 9.96
N MET A 365 -10.44 -7.72 10.97
CA MET A 365 -10.55 -8.26 12.33
C MET A 365 -11.89 -7.93 13.00
N ALA A 366 -12.44 -6.73 12.76
CA ALA A 366 -13.74 -6.32 13.28
C ALA A 366 -14.88 -7.12 12.65
N SER A 367 -14.79 -7.46 11.37
CA SER A 367 -15.75 -8.35 10.71
C SER A 367 -15.66 -9.81 11.18
N ASP A 368 -14.56 -10.21 11.82
CA ASP A 368 -14.31 -11.52 12.44
C ASP A 368 -14.45 -11.45 13.98
N ALA A 369 -15.29 -10.52 14.47
CA ALA A 369 -15.39 -10.18 15.90
C ALA A 369 -15.67 -11.38 16.81
N ASP A 370 -16.49 -12.33 16.36
CA ASP A 370 -16.85 -13.52 17.13
C ASP A 370 -15.65 -14.40 17.47
N ARG A 371 -14.58 -14.37 16.65
CA ARG A 371 -13.32 -15.09 16.96
C ARG A 371 -12.34 -14.25 17.77
N TRP A 372 -12.29 -12.94 17.54
CA TRP A 372 -11.33 -12.03 18.18
C TRP A 372 -11.74 -11.55 19.57
N PHE A 373 -13.04 -11.35 19.78
CA PHE A 373 -13.62 -10.71 20.97
C PHE A 373 -14.67 -11.57 21.66
N LYS A 374 -14.68 -12.88 21.44
CA LYS A 374 -15.63 -13.86 22.03
C LYS A 374 -15.87 -13.70 23.54
N ASP A 375 -14.84 -13.33 24.29
CA ASP A 375 -14.86 -13.23 25.75
C ASP A 375 -15.24 -11.82 26.22
N ASP A 376 -15.32 -10.85 25.31
CA ASP A 376 -15.69 -9.47 25.60
C ASP A 376 -17.21 -9.29 25.63
N LYS A 377 -17.75 -9.35 26.85
CA LYS A 377 -19.18 -9.15 27.09
C LYS A 377 -19.65 -7.72 26.82
N THR A 378 -18.75 -6.76 26.69
CA THR A 378 -19.11 -5.36 26.43
C THR A 378 -19.59 -5.14 25.01
N LEU A 379 -19.37 -6.09 24.09
CA LEU A 379 -19.79 -6.02 22.67
C LEU A 379 -21.14 -6.71 22.38
N LYS A 380 -21.78 -7.32 23.38
CA LYS A 380 -23.02 -8.12 23.21
C LYS A 380 -24.20 -7.39 22.53
N SER A 381 -24.20 -6.06 22.56
CA SER A 381 -25.28 -5.27 21.95
C SER A 381 -25.18 -5.15 20.42
N LEU A 382 -24.17 -5.78 19.79
CA LEU A 382 -23.93 -5.78 18.35
C LEU A 382 -24.47 -7.01 17.62
N ASN A 383 -25.13 -7.94 18.31
CA ASN A 383 -25.59 -9.20 17.70
C ASN A 383 -26.58 -9.01 16.53
N ASP A 384 -27.20 -7.85 16.42
CA ASP A 384 -28.14 -7.44 15.36
C ASP A 384 -27.50 -6.50 14.33
N VAL A 385 -26.20 -6.24 14.44
CA VAL A 385 -25.44 -5.46 13.47
C VAL A 385 -24.82 -6.42 12.46
N ILE A 386 -25.09 -6.20 11.17
CA ILE A 386 -24.59 -7.04 10.08
C ILE A 386 -23.58 -6.24 9.26
N ILE A 387 -22.32 -6.70 9.30
CA ILE A 387 -21.24 -6.19 8.46
C ILE A 387 -21.35 -6.92 7.11
N GLU A 388 -21.90 -6.24 6.12
CA GLU A 388 -22.13 -6.79 4.78
C GLU A 388 -20.90 -6.69 3.88
N SER A 389 -20.08 -5.64 4.09
CA SER A 389 -18.98 -5.31 3.19
C SER A 389 -17.74 -4.84 3.94
N VAL A 390 -16.57 -5.30 3.49
CA VAL A 390 -15.25 -4.88 3.96
C VAL A 390 -14.43 -4.36 2.78
N VAL A 391 -13.84 -3.18 2.93
CA VAL A 391 -12.92 -2.59 1.96
C VAL A 391 -11.58 -2.35 2.62
N ALA A 392 -10.53 -2.99 2.13
CA ALA A 392 -9.18 -2.93 2.65
C ALA A 392 -8.26 -2.21 1.65
N ILE A 393 -7.99 -0.93 1.90
CA ILE A 393 -7.07 -0.10 1.11
C ILE A 393 -5.66 -0.33 1.67
N ALA A 394 -4.72 -0.69 0.79
CA ALA A 394 -3.32 -0.99 1.08
C ALA A 394 -3.07 -1.64 2.46
N PRO A 395 -3.78 -2.73 2.82
CA PRO A 395 -3.89 -3.15 4.21
C PRO A 395 -2.61 -3.79 4.73
N THR A 396 -2.39 -3.74 6.04
CA THR A 396 -1.48 -4.72 6.67
C THR A 396 -2.20 -6.06 6.87
N ASP A 397 -1.44 -7.15 7.01
CA ASP A 397 -2.01 -8.45 7.40
C ASP A 397 -1.01 -9.27 8.25
N LYS A 398 -0.69 -8.75 9.43
CA LYS A 398 0.21 -9.40 10.40
C LYS A 398 -0.60 -10.32 11.33
N GLN A 399 0.00 -11.44 11.75
CA GLN A 399 -0.61 -12.27 12.79
C GLN A 399 -0.67 -11.52 14.13
N VAL A 400 -1.82 -11.60 14.78
CA VAL A 400 -2.07 -11.08 16.14
C VAL A 400 -2.58 -12.25 16.99
N ASP A 401 -2.08 -12.43 18.22
CA ASP A 401 -2.44 -13.57 19.06
C ASP A 401 -2.31 -14.95 18.35
N ASN A 402 -1.31 -15.11 17.46
CA ASN A 402 -1.09 -16.27 16.59
C ASN A 402 -2.27 -16.61 15.65
N LYS A 403 -3.06 -15.60 15.27
CA LYS A 403 -4.21 -15.73 14.38
C LYS A 403 -4.19 -14.65 13.31
N SER A 404 -4.92 -14.92 12.24
CA SER A 404 -5.28 -13.95 11.19
C SER A 404 -6.80 -13.89 11.06
N ALA A 405 -7.30 -12.75 10.59
CA ALA A 405 -8.73 -12.56 10.32
C ALA A 405 -9.22 -13.54 9.25
N GLN A 406 -10.42 -14.08 9.44
CA GLN A 406 -11.11 -14.90 8.45
C GLN A 406 -12.49 -14.31 8.22
N LEU A 407 -12.81 -14.01 6.97
CA LEU A 407 -14.08 -13.42 6.58
C LEU A 407 -14.97 -14.53 6.02
N THR A 408 -16.20 -14.62 6.48
CA THR A 408 -17.17 -15.62 6.04
C THR A 408 -18.48 -14.92 5.74
N ASP A 409 -18.98 -15.08 4.52
CA ASP A 409 -20.21 -14.45 4.05
C ASP A 409 -20.18 -12.93 4.21
N VAL A 410 -19.11 -12.29 3.74
CA VAL A 410 -18.92 -10.83 3.73
C VAL A 410 -18.33 -10.44 2.38
N ASN A 411 -18.88 -9.41 1.73
CA ASN A 411 -18.29 -8.89 0.51
C ASN A 411 -16.93 -8.28 0.83
N TYR A 412 -15.91 -8.54 0.02
CA TYR A 412 -14.55 -8.06 0.29
C TYR A 412 -13.92 -7.38 -0.91
N LEU A 413 -13.44 -6.15 -0.74
CA LEU A 413 -12.64 -5.44 -1.75
C LEU A 413 -11.27 -5.10 -1.16
N THR A 414 -10.20 -5.28 -1.94
CA THR A 414 -8.90 -4.70 -1.60
C THR A 414 -8.28 -3.92 -2.75
N LEU A 415 -7.68 -2.77 -2.42
CA LEU A 415 -6.97 -1.91 -3.37
C LEU A 415 -5.52 -1.78 -2.91
N GLN A 416 -4.55 -1.98 -3.80
CA GLN A 416 -3.13 -1.87 -3.46
C GLN A 416 -2.36 -1.17 -4.58
N GLY A 417 -1.49 -0.24 -4.20
CA GLY A 417 -0.52 0.33 -5.13
C GLY A 417 0.73 -0.52 -5.22
N ALA A 418 1.25 -0.75 -6.43
CA ALA A 418 2.48 -1.51 -6.63
C ALA A 418 3.73 -0.77 -6.13
N ARG A 419 3.67 0.58 -6.12
CA ARG A 419 4.72 1.49 -5.63
C ARG A 419 4.52 1.92 -4.17
N ASP A 420 3.78 1.13 -3.41
CA ASP A 420 3.62 1.30 -1.97
C ASP A 420 4.94 1.02 -1.24
N ALA A 421 5.62 2.06 -0.77
CA ALA A 421 6.90 1.92 -0.09
C ALA A 421 6.76 1.70 1.44
N ASP A 422 5.54 1.79 2.00
CA ASP A 422 5.27 1.53 3.42
C ASP A 422 4.87 0.06 3.64
N VAL A 423 3.86 -0.40 2.89
CA VAL A 423 3.42 -1.79 2.79
C VAL A 423 3.72 -2.31 1.38
N ASN A 424 4.99 -2.62 1.13
CA ASN A 424 5.52 -3.03 -0.18
C ASN A 424 5.12 -4.44 -0.64
N ASN A 425 4.21 -5.09 0.06
CA ASN A 425 3.71 -6.43 -0.26
C ASN A 425 2.19 -6.35 -0.36
N PHE A 426 1.58 -7.03 -1.34
CA PHE A 426 0.13 -7.04 -1.49
C PHE A 426 -0.56 -7.92 -0.43
N TYR A 427 -0.55 -7.48 0.83
CA TYR A 427 -1.12 -8.20 1.97
C TYR A 427 -2.65 -8.33 1.91
N GLY A 428 -3.34 -7.47 1.17
CA GLY A 428 -4.77 -7.59 0.91
C GLY A 428 -5.15 -8.91 0.23
N ASP A 429 -4.24 -9.49 -0.55
CA ASP A 429 -4.41 -10.77 -1.23
C ASP A 429 -4.51 -11.96 -0.25
N ARG A 430 -3.87 -11.83 0.92
CA ARG A 430 -3.97 -12.81 2.01
C ARG A 430 -5.35 -12.80 2.66
N GLN A 431 -5.94 -11.61 2.81
CA GLN A 431 -7.29 -11.45 3.33
C GLN A 431 -8.33 -11.90 2.27
N TYR A 432 -8.11 -11.59 0.99
CA TYR A 432 -8.90 -12.11 -0.13
C TYR A 432 -8.95 -13.65 -0.11
N SER A 433 -7.79 -14.31 -0.02
CA SER A 433 -7.70 -15.78 0.00
C SER A 433 -8.36 -16.41 1.23
N ARG A 434 -8.46 -15.68 2.36
CA ARG A 434 -9.15 -16.13 3.58
C ARG A 434 -10.62 -15.69 3.67
N THR A 435 -11.14 -15.05 2.63
CA THR A 435 -12.56 -14.72 2.50
C THR A 435 -13.28 -15.87 1.81
N LYS A 436 -14.30 -16.41 2.48
CA LYS A 436 -15.05 -17.59 2.03
C LYS A 436 -16.55 -17.30 2.00
N PHE A 437 -17.23 -17.98 1.09
CA PHE A 437 -18.68 -17.92 0.95
C PHE A 437 -19.29 -19.29 1.22
N GLN A 438 -20.43 -19.30 1.89
CA GLN A 438 -21.37 -20.40 1.89
C GLN A 438 -22.24 -20.31 0.63
N GLU A 439 -22.82 -21.44 0.21
CA GLU A 439 -23.72 -21.50 -0.95
C GLU A 439 -24.89 -20.51 -0.79
N SER A 440 -25.27 -19.85 -1.89
CA SER A 440 -26.45 -18.96 -1.99
C SER A 440 -26.38 -17.64 -1.20
N THR A 441 -25.20 -17.02 -1.06
CA THR A 441 -25.07 -15.73 -0.35
C THR A 441 -25.18 -14.48 -1.23
N ASP A 442 -25.06 -14.60 -2.56
CA ASP A 442 -24.95 -13.47 -3.52
C ASP A 442 -23.87 -12.46 -3.14
N LYS A 443 -22.76 -12.96 -2.58
CA LYS A 443 -21.60 -12.17 -2.15
C LYS A 443 -20.43 -12.39 -3.09
N PHE A 444 -19.53 -11.41 -3.14
CA PHE A 444 -18.33 -11.51 -3.96
C PHE A 444 -17.13 -10.87 -3.28
N LYS A 445 -15.94 -11.26 -3.72
CA LYS A 445 -14.67 -10.65 -3.34
C LYS A 445 -13.93 -10.19 -4.58
N ALA A 446 -13.21 -9.09 -4.45
CA ALA A 446 -12.43 -8.48 -5.51
C ALA A 446 -11.10 -7.92 -4.97
N ALA A 447 -10.10 -7.88 -5.83
CA ALA A 447 -8.82 -7.24 -5.55
C ALA A 447 -8.39 -6.41 -6.76
N LEU A 448 -7.83 -5.23 -6.54
CA LEU A 448 -7.23 -4.40 -7.59
C LEU A 448 -5.80 -4.02 -7.21
N TYR A 449 -4.87 -4.35 -8.10
CA TYR A 449 -3.48 -3.94 -8.03
C TYR A 449 -3.21 -2.84 -9.06
N ILE A 450 -2.64 -1.71 -8.61
CA ILE A 450 -2.53 -0.47 -9.39
C ILE A 450 -1.05 -0.14 -9.57
N ALA A 451 -0.54 -0.21 -10.81
CA ALA A 451 0.90 -0.18 -11.06
C ALA A 451 1.60 1.10 -10.55
N ASP A 452 0.99 2.27 -10.74
CA ASP A 452 1.63 3.56 -10.42
C ASP A 452 1.11 4.24 -9.16
N ALA A 453 0.36 3.52 -8.32
CA ALA A 453 -0.12 4.02 -7.02
C ALA A 453 0.86 3.70 -5.88
N ASN A 454 0.92 4.59 -4.88
CA ASN A 454 1.70 4.41 -3.65
C ASN A 454 0.80 4.23 -2.41
N HIS A 455 1.38 4.17 -1.21
CA HIS A 455 0.61 4.06 0.04
C HIS A 455 -0.20 5.33 0.33
N SER A 456 0.48 6.49 0.31
CA SER A 456 -0.04 7.67 1.01
C SER A 456 -1.19 8.38 0.31
N GLN A 457 -1.24 8.39 -1.03
CA GLN A 457 -2.13 9.30 -1.76
C GLN A 457 -3.62 8.94 -1.70
N PHE A 458 -3.95 7.73 -1.21
CA PHE A 458 -5.33 7.34 -0.88
C PHE A 458 -5.94 8.23 0.22
N ASN A 459 -5.11 8.78 1.11
CA ASN A 459 -5.50 9.75 2.13
C ASN A 459 -4.99 11.14 1.74
N SER A 460 -5.89 12.13 1.62
CA SER A 460 -5.52 13.47 1.15
C SER A 460 -4.58 14.23 2.09
N ASP A 461 -4.49 13.84 3.36
CA ASP A 461 -3.69 14.52 4.39
C ASP A 461 -2.25 14.00 4.46
N TRP A 462 -1.95 12.81 3.92
CA TRP A 462 -0.64 12.17 4.06
C TRP A 462 0.39 12.64 3.02
N GLY A 463 -0.07 13.26 1.94
CA GLY A 463 0.78 13.76 0.86
C GLY A 463 1.35 12.68 -0.05
N ARG A 464 2.44 13.00 -0.76
CA ARG A 464 3.02 12.14 -1.82
C ARG A 464 4.17 11.25 -1.38
N MET A 465 4.54 11.25 -0.10
CA MET A 465 5.65 10.46 0.41
C MET A 465 5.11 9.41 1.37
N ASP A 466 5.43 8.14 1.12
CA ASP A 466 5.04 7.03 2.00
C ASP A 466 5.81 7.01 3.32
N GLU A 467 6.88 7.81 3.39
CA GLU A 467 7.66 8.00 4.60
C GLU A 467 7.99 9.47 4.81
N ARG A 468 8.10 9.87 6.08
CA ARG A 468 8.53 11.21 6.46
C ARG A 468 10.03 11.41 6.22
N PRO A 469 10.49 12.66 6.07
CA PRO A 469 11.92 12.96 6.08
C PRO A 469 12.58 12.47 7.38
N PRO A 470 13.85 12.03 7.32
CA PRO A 470 14.71 12.04 6.14
C PRO A 470 14.56 10.80 5.23
N GLY A 471 13.98 9.68 5.71
CA GLY A 471 13.87 8.44 4.93
C GLY A 471 13.12 8.61 3.61
N GLY A 472 11.97 9.30 3.65
CA GLY A 472 11.17 9.60 2.47
C GLY A 472 11.85 10.49 1.41
N LEU A 473 12.99 11.12 1.71
CA LEU A 473 13.77 11.87 0.72
C LEU A 473 14.51 10.95 -0.26
N PHE A 474 14.73 9.69 0.12
CA PHE A 474 15.40 8.70 -0.72
C PHE A 474 14.42 7.87 -1.57
N LEU A 475 13.11 7.97 -1.30
CA LEU A 475 12.09 7.30 -2.10
C LEU A 475 11.94 7.95 -3.48
N SER A 476 11.80 7.11 -4.51
CA SER A 476 11.42 7.53 -5.84
C SER A 476 9.97 8.00 -5.83
N ARG A 477 9.73 9.13 -6.51
CA ARG A 477 8.39 9.61 -6.84
C ARG A 477 8.18 9.74 -8.33
N LYS A 478 9.10 9.17 -9.12
CA LYS A 478 9.00 9.09 -10.57
C LYS A 478 7.86 8.12 -10.90
N GLU A 479 7.11 8.41 -11.96
CA GLU A 479 6.00 7.57 -12.46
C GLU A 479 4.81 7.39 -11.51
N LEU A 480 4.83 7.92 -10.27
CA LEU A 480 3.65 7.93 -9.41
C LEU A 480 2.50 8.71 -10.05
N LEU A 481 1.30 8.12 -10.01
CA LEU A 481 0.05 8.80 -10.32
C LEU A 481 -0.04 10.16 -9.62
N ALA A 482 -0.76 11.11 -10.24
CA ALA A 482 -1.16 12.31 -9.52
C ALA A 482 -2.02 11.91 -8.31
N ALA A 483 -1.97 12.69 -7.24
CA ALA A 483 -2.70 12.34 -6.02
C ALA A 483 -4.21 12.27 -6.25
N GLU A 484 -4.74 13.13 -7.12
CA GLU A 484 -6.16 13.09 -7.50
C GLU A 484 -6.50 11.88 -8.37
N ASP A 485 -5.61 11.45 -9.26
CA ASP A 485 -5.82 10.27 -10.11
C ASP A 485 -5.88 8.99 -9.25
N GLN A 486 -4.99 8.85 -8.27
CA GLN A 486 -5.05 7.71 -7.35
C GLN A 486 -6.32 7.74 -6.48
N ARG A 487 -6.78 8.93 -6.06
CA ARG A 487 -8.08 9.07 -5.40
C ARG A 487 -9.26 8.83 -6.33
N GLN A 488 -9.13 9.11 -7.63
CA GLN A 488 -10.16 8.77 -8.62
C GLN A 488 -10.37 7.25 -8.66
N VAL A 489 -9.29 6.45 -8.66
CA VAL A 489 -9.40 4.98 -8.55
C VAL A 489 -10.18 4.59 -7.28
N SER A 490 -9.88 5.22 -6.14
CA SER A 490 -10.60 4.94 -4.88
C SER A 490 -12.07 5.33 -4.95
N LYS A 491 -12.40 6.50 -5.51
CA LYS A 491 -13.79 6.92 -5.69
C LYS A 491 -14.54 5.90 -6.54
N VAL A 492 -14.00 5.52 -7.71
CA VAL A 492 -14.64 4.56 -8.63
C VAL A 492 -14.87 3.22 -7.93
N TYR A 493 -13.82 2.59 -7.41
CA TYR A 493 -13.91 1.22 -6.87
C TYR A 493 -14.69 1.16 -5.55
N VAL A 494 -14.45 2.07 -4.61
CA VAL A 494 -15.15 2.04 -3.31
C VAL A 494 -16.62 2.37 -3.48
N SER A 495 -16.96 3.37 -4.30
CA SER A 495 -18.34 3.73 -4.59
C SER A 495 -19.09 2.60 -5.30
N ALA A 496 -18.56 2.12 -6.43
CA ALA A 496 -19.17 1.04 -7.21
C ALA A 496 -19.42 -0.20 -6.33
N PHE A 497 -18.46 -0.53 -5.47
CA PHE A 497 -18.55 -1.70 -4.59
C PHE A 497 -19.65 -1.54 -3.56
N LEU A 498 -19.76 -0.38 -2.91
CA LEU A 498 -20.80 -0.15 -1.92
C LEU A 498 -22.18 0.06 -2.55
N GLN A 499 -22.27 0.61 -3.76
CA GLN A 499 -23.53 0.66 -4.50
C GLN A 499 -24.00 -0.75 -4.88
N ALA A 500 -23.11 -1.62 -5.38
CA ALA A 500 -23.44 -3.01 -5.67
C ALA A 500 -23.85 -3.79 -4.41
N THR A 501 -23.10 -3.66 -3.32
CA THR A 501 -23.24 -4.52 -2.13
C THR A 501 -24.22 -4.02 -1.07
N LEU A 502 -24.47 -2.71 -0.97
CA LEU A 502 -25.40 -2.14 0.02
C LEU A 502 -26.69 -1.57 -0.59
N LEU A 503 -26.64 -1.14 -1.85
CA LEU A 503 -27.79 -0.54 -2.56
C LEU A 503 -28.41 -1.47 -3.60
N GLY A 504 -27.74 -2.58 -3.96
CA GLY A 504 -28.25 -3.56 -4.93
C GLY A 504 -28.06 -3.14 -6.39
N GLU A 505 -27.17 -2.18 -6.67
CA GLU A 505 -26.86 -1.70 -8.03
C GLU A 505 -25.92 -2.68 -8.75
N ASN A 506 -26.45 -3.83 -9.14
CA ASN A 506 -25.69 -4.96 -9.69
C ASN A 506 -24.94 -4.67 -11.00
N SER A 507 -25.31 -3.62 -11.74
CA SER A 507 -24.59 -3.23 -12.96
C SER A 507 -23.10 -2.94 -12.71
N TYR A 508 -22.77 -2.47 -11.50
CA TYR A 508 -21.38 -2.21 -11.12
C TYR A 508 -20.55 -3.48 -10.84
N LYS A 509 -21.15 -4.67 -10.72
CA LYS A 509 -20.41 -5.94 -10.52
C LYS A 509 -19.42 -6.21 -11.66
N GLN A 510 -19.78 -5.81 -12.88
CA GLN A 510 -18.94 -5.94 -14.10
C GLN A 510 -17.57 -5.26 -13.96
N LEU A 511 -17.47 -4.17 -13.18
CA LEU A 511 -16.19 -3.49 -12.92
C LEU A 511 -15.20 -4.41 -12.19
N PHE A 512 -15.71 -5.25 -11.30
CA PHE A 512 -14.89 -6.11 -10.46
C PHE A 512 -14.52 -7.42 -11.16
N GLU A 513 -15.41 -7.93 -12.02
CA GLU A 513 -15.14 -9.06 -12.91
C GLU A 513 -14.05 -8.72 -13.92
N ASP A 514 -14.15 -7.54 -14.55
CA ASP A 514 -13.18 -7.05 -15.53
C ASP A 514 -13.01 -5.53 -15.41
N TYR A 515 -11.83 -5.09 -14.92
CA TYR A 515 -11.52 -3.68 -14.74
C TYR A 515 -11.64 -2.87 -16.04
N ARG A 516 -11.50 -3.53 -17.20
CA ARG A 516 -11.51 -2.86 -18.52
C ARG A 516 -12.86 -2.23 -18.83
N SER A 517 -13.94 -2.79 -18.28
CA SER A 517 -15.31 -2.29 -18.42
C SER A 517 -15.51 -0.87 -17.86
N GLY A 518 -14.62 -0.42 -16.97
CA GLY A 518 -14.64 0.92 -16.35
C GLY A 518 -13.43 1.79 -16.68
N LEU A 519 -12.65 1.48 -17.73
CA LEU A 519 -11.44 2.27 -18.07
C LEU A 519 -11.73 3.75 -18.33
N ASP A 520 -12.93 4.08 -18.84
CA ASP A 520 -13.35 5.47 -19.06
C ASP A 520 -13.44 6.28 -17.76
N TRP A 521 -13.53 5.63 -16.60
CA TRP A 521 -13.60 6.26 -15.28
C TRP A 521 -12.25 6.29 -14.55
N LEU A 522 -11.25 5.56 -15.06
CA LEU A 522 -9.98 5.30 -14.40
C LEU A 522 -8.83 6.08 -15.06
N PRO A 523 -7.82 6.51 -14.29
CA PRO A 523 -6.63 7.13 -14.86
C PRO A 523 -5.81 6.10 -15.65
N ASN A 524 -5.02 6.60 -16.60
CA ASN A 524 -4.15 5.77 -17.42
C ASN A 524 -2.96 5.20 -16.61
N THR A 525 -3.04 3.91 -16.28
CA THR A 525 -1.96 3.09 -15.70
C THR A 525 -2.30 1.61 -15.94
N ALA A 526 -1.40 0.70 -15.61
CA ALA A 526 -1.68 -0.74 -15.64
C ALA A 526 -2.45 -1.18 -14.39
N TYR A 527 -3.40 -2.10 -14.60
CA TYR A 527 -4.21 -2.71 -13.55
C TYR A 527 -4.15 -4.23 -13.66
N THR A 528 -4.33 -4.89 -12.52
CA THR A 528 -4.57 -6.33 -12.44
C THR A 528 -5.65 -6.56 -11.42
N ASN A 529 -6.71 -7.30 -11.77
CA ASN A 529 -7.81 -7.59 -10.86
C ASN A 529 -7.98 -9.09 -10.59
N ARG A 530 -8.43 -9.40 -9.37
CA ARG A 530 -9.00 -10.71 -9.02
C ARG A 530 -10.47 -10.55 -8.72
N PHE A 531 -11.23 -11.59 -9.02
CA PHE A 531 -12.66 -11.67 -8.73
C PHE A 531 -13.08 -13.09 -8.39
N GLU A 532 -13.99 -13.23 -7.43
CA GLU A 532 -14.67 -14.49 -7.14
C GLU A 532 -16.03 -14.17 -6.50
N SER A 533 -17.09 -14.73 -7.06
CA SER A 533 -18.45 -14.67 -6.55
C SER A 533 -18.84 -15.95 -5.82
N SER A 534 -19.90 -15.89 -5.00
CA SER A 534 -20.36 -17.02 -4.17
C SER A 534 -20.92 -18.21 -4.96
N ASP A 535 -21.22 -18.04 -6.24
CA ASP A 535 -21.70 -19.07 -7.18
C ASP A 535 -20.56 -19.78 -7.93
N PHE A 536 -19.30 -19.47 -7.62
CA PHE A 536 -18.14 -20.12 -8.22
C PHE A 536 -18.14 -21.64 -7.94
N THR A 537 -18.24 -22.42 -9.01
CA THR A 537 -18.19 -23.88 -9.00
C THR A 537 -16.77 -24.35 -9.31
N GLU A 538 -16.05 -24.74 -8.24
CA GLU A 538 -14.65 -25.17 -8.31
C GLU A 538 -14.43 -26.47 -9.10
N ILE A 539 -13.51 -26.42 -10.06
CA ILE A 539 -12.92 -27.58 -10.75
C ILE A 539 -11.57 -27.91 -10.11
N ALA A 540 -10.70 -26.90 -9.95
CA ALA A 540 -9.37 -27.05 -9.38
C ALA A 540 -8.97 -25.83 -8.54
N ARG A 541 -8.58 -26.08 -7.29
CA ARG A 541 -7.80 -25.18 -6.43
C ARG A 541 -6.64 -25.92 -5.81
N TYR A 542 -5.50 -25.24 -5.67
CA TYR A 542 -4.26 -25.84 -5.19
C TYR A 542 -3.85 -25.43 -3.77
N ASP A 543 -4.66 -24.62 -3.09
CA ASP A 543 -4.41 -24.08 -1.76
C ASP A 543 -4.02 -25.13 -0.70
N ASP A 544 -4.56 -26.35 -0.77
CA ASP A 544 -4.26 -27.42 0.20
C ASP A 544 -2.83 -27.98 0.03
N GLY A 545 -2.24 -27.81 -1.15
CA GLY A 545 -0.89 -28.25 -1.53
C GLY A 545 -0.64 -29.75 -1.50
N LYS A 546 -1.69 -30.59 -1.51
CA LYS A 546 -1.53 -32.04 -1.30
C LYS A 546 -1.46 -32.84 -2.59
N GLN A 547 -2.24 -32.47 -3.61
CA GLN A 547 -2.43 -33.29 -4.80
C GLN A 547 -2.37 -32.44 -6.07
N LYS A 548 -1.37 -32.70 -6.92
CA LYS A 548 -1.21 -31.98 -8.19
C LYS A 548 -1.93 -32.64 -9.38
N THR A 549 -2.19 -33.95 -9.30
CA THR A 549 -2.80 -34.75 -10.38
C THR A 549 -4.24 -35.16 -10.10
N ALA A 550 -4.69 -35.13 -8.86
CA ALA A 550 -6.05 -35.52 -8.48
C ALA A 550 -6.81 -34.25 -8.08
N LEU A 551 -7.93 -34.02 -8.76
CA LEU A 551 -8.78 -32.86 -8.61
C LEU A 551 -10.00 -33.20 -7.73
N LYS A 552 -10.80 -32.17 -7.44
CA LYS A 552 -12.07 -32.29 -6.73
C LYS A 552 -12.97 -33.35 -7.38
N ASN A 553 -13.72 -34.07 -6.56
CA ASN A 553 -14.68 -35.10 -6.98
C ASN A 553 -14.10 -36.25 -7.85
N GLY A 554 -12.77 -36.41 -7.91
CA GLY A 554 -12.12 -37.49 -8.66
C GLY A 554 -11.72 -37.12 -10.09
N GLY A 555 -11.75 -35.84 -10.45
CA GLY A 555 -11.13 -35.34 -11.69
C GLY A 555 -9.61 -35.52 -11.68
N LYS A 556 -8.97 -35.31 -12.83
CA LYS A 556 -7.52 -35.50 -12.99
C LYS A 556 -6.86 -34.34 -13.71
N ALA A 557 -5.65 -33.99 -13.30
CA ALA A 557 -4.78 -33.07 -13.99
C ALA A 557 -3.58 -33.79 -14.60
N SER A 558 -3.17 -33.38 -15.79
CA SER A 558 -2.01 -33.90 -16.51
C SER A 558 -1.31 -32.79 -17.29
N VAL A 559 -0.04 -33.02 -17.64
CA VAL A 559 0.75 -32.11 -18.48
C VAL A 559 1.43 -32.85 -19.61
N ALA A 560 1.67 -32.15 -20.71
CA ALA A 560 2.52 -32.59 -21.82
C ALA A 560 3.47 -31.44 -22.20
N GLY A 561 4.71 -31.75 -22.58
CA GLY A 561 5.69 -30.74 -23.02
C GLY A 561 6.23 -29.81 -21.92
N MET A 562 5.83 -29.98 -20.66
CA MET A 562 6.33 -29.18 -19.53
C MET A 562 7.72 -29.64 -19.08
N ILE A 563 8.60 -28.68 -18.77
CA ILE A 563 9.90 -28.90 -18.12
C ILE A 563 9.68 -29.24 -16.64
N ASP A 564 8.89 -28.43 -15.97
CA ASP A 564 8.51 -28.62 -14.58
C ASP A 564 7.03 -28.26 -14.36
N TRP A 565 6.43 -28.95 -13.38
CA TRP A 565 5.14 -28.57 -12.85
C TRP A 565 5.02 -28.97 -11.37
N SER A 566 4.68 -27.99 -10.53
CA SER A 566 4.63 -28.19 -9.09
C SER A 566 3.61 -27.26 -8.44
N ILE A 567 3.06 -27.68 -7.30
CA ILE A 567 2.25 -26.77 -6.50
C ILE A 567 3.20 -25.90 -5.69
N ALA A 568 3.10 -24.59 -5.84
CA ALA A 568 3.92 -23.63 -5.12
C ALA A 568 3.04 -22.54 -4.48
N SER A 569 3.60 -21.87 -3.47
CA SER A 569 2.92 -20.73 -2.87
C SER A 569 3.13 -19.51 -3.76
N ALA A 570 2.10 -18.69 -3.94
CA ALA A 570 2.34 -17.33 -4.44
C ALA A 570 3.10 -16.57 -3.33
N GLU A 571 4.34 -16.18 -3.62
CA GLU A 571 5.22 -15.51 -2.66
C GLU A 571 5.23 -14.00 -2.86
N ASP A 572 5.14 -13.24 -1.77
CA ASP A 572 5.32 -11.79 -1.79
C ASP A 572 6.80 -11.41 -2.02
N ARG A 573 7.12 -10.11 -2.05
CA ARG A 573 8.49 -9.59 -2.25
C ARG A 573 9.46 -9.99 -1.13
N ASP A 574 8.97 -10.49 0.00
CA ASP A 574 9.80 -11.01 1.09
C ASP A 574 10.00 -12.54 1.01
N GLY A 575 9.46 -13.21 -0.01
CA GLY A 575 9.46 -14.68 -0.11
C GLY A 575 8.47 -15.36 0.85
N LYS A 576 7.41 -14.67 1.26
CA LYS A 576 6.38 -15.21 2.17
C LYS A 576 5.10 -15.53 1.42
N ASN A 577 4.45 -16.63 1.81
CA ASN A 577 3.19 -17.07 1.23
C ASN A 577 2.08 -15.99 1.36
N LYS A 578 1.40 -15.69 0.25
CA LYS A 578 0.27 -14.76 0.11
C LYS A 578 -1.10 -15.34 0.50
N GLY A 579 -1.11 -16.49 1.17
CA GLY A 579 -2.31 -17.18 1.61
C GLY A 579 -2.96 -18.07 0.54
N THR A 580 -2.33 -18.21 -0.63
CA THR A 580 -2.81 -19.02 -1.76
C THR A 580 -1.66 -19.80 -2.39
N LYS A 581 -1.99 -20.94 -3.03
CA LYS A 581 -1.06 -21.76 -3.80
C LYS A 581 -1.67 -22.08 -5.16
N GLY A 582 -0.88 -21.98 -6.22
CA GLY A 582 -1.27 -22.41 -7.57
C GLY A 582 -0.40 -23.55 -8.09
N ILE A 583 -0.74 -24.05 -9.29
CA ILE A 583 0.14 -24.91 -10.07
C ILE A 583 1.09 -24.04 -10.90
N GLU A 584 2.40 -24.15 -10.64
CA GLU A 584 3.42 -23.60 -11.52
C GLU A 584 3.63 -24.52 -12.72
N LEU A 585 3.72 -23.92 -13.90
CA LEU A 585 3.91 -24.59 -15.18
C LEU A 585 5.07 -23.89 -15.90
N GLU A 586 6.13 -24.63 -16.21
CA GLU A 586 7.31 -24.13 -16.92
C GLU A 586 7.56 -24.92 -18.21
N TRP A 587 7.82 -24.23 -19.31
CA TRP A 587 8.10 -24.86 -20.60
C TRP A 587 9.12 -24.06 -21.42
N SER A 588 9.88 -24.73 -22.30
CA SER A 588 10.84 -24.09 -23.21
C SER A 588 10.30 -23.89 -24.62
N GLU A 589 9.55 -24.86 -25.14
CA GLU A 589 9.12 -24.90 -26.53
C GLU A 589 7.60 -24.72 -26.63
N PRO A 590 7.09 -24.05 -27.68
CA PRO A 590 5.67 -23.98 -27.98
C PRO A 590 4.99 -25.37 -28.05
N GLY A 591 3.72 -25.42 -27.65
CA GLY A 591 2.88 -26.62 -27.69
C GLY A 591 2.84 -27.42 -26.39
N ALA A 592 3.35 -26.87 -25.28
CA ALA A 592 3.13 -27.47 -23.97
C ALA A 592 1.64 -27.39 -23.57
N GLU A 593 1.17 -28.35 -22.78
CA GLU A 593 -0.24 -28.47 -22.40
C GLU A 593 -0.39 -28.75 -20.91
N TYR A 594 -1.44 -28.19 -20.32
CA TYR A 594 -1.97 -28.54 -19.01
C TYR A 594 -3.46 -28.86 -19.15
N ALA A 595 -3.84 -30.10 -18.82
CA ALA A 595 -5.18 -30.62 -19.08
C ALA A 595 -5.87 -31.10 -17.81
N LEU A 596 -7.15 -30.77 -17.69
CA LEU A 596 -8.05 -31.10 -16.59
C LEU A 596 -9.18 -31.99 -17.11
N GLU A 597 -9.20 -33.25 -16.70
CA GLU A 597 -10.32 -34.16 -16.91
C GLU A 597 -11.32 -34.01 -15.77
N LEU A 598 -12.56 -33.62 -16.11
CA LEU A 598 -13.62 -33.38 -15.13
C LEU A 598 -14.28 -34.70 -14.73
N SER A 599 -14.69 -34.79 -13.46
CA SER A 599 -15.47 -35.93 -12.97
C SER A 599 -16.96 -35.78 -13.33
N PRO A 600 -17.73 -36.87 -13.47
CA PRO A 600 -19.17 -36.78 -13.67
C PRO A 600 -19.89 -35.93 -12.61
N ASN A 601 -19.46 -36.02 -11.34
CA ASN A 601 -20.03 -35.21 -10.27
C ASN A 601 -19.77 -33.70 -10.44
N THR A 602 -18.61 -33.32 -10.96
CA THR A 602 -18.27 -31.91 -11.26
C THR A 602 -19.15 -31.40 -12.40
N ILE A 603 -19.38 -32.24 -13.41
CA ILE A 603 -20.24 -31.95 -14.55
C ILE A 603 -21.70 -31.76 -14.08
N ASP A 604 -22.19 -32.66 -13.23
CA ASP A 604 -23.55 -32.57 -12.65
C ASP A 604 -23.73 -31.29 -11.81
N GLN A 605 -22.69 -30.85 -11.09
CA GLN A 605 -22.72 -29.58 -10.33
C GLN A 605 -22.79 -28.35 -11.24
N ALA A 606 -22.31 -28.44 -12.48
CA ALA A 606 -22.37 -27.37 -13.46
C ALA A 606 -23.71 -27.32 -14.22
N ALA A 607 -24.62 -28.29 -14.02
CA ALA A 607 -25.90 -28.38 -14.75
C ALA A 607 -26.86 -27.22 -14.47
N GLU A 608 -26.70 -26.51 -13.35
CA GLU A 608 -27.51 -25.34 -13.03
C GLU A 608 -27.01 -24.05 -13.74
N ILE A 609 -25.86 -24.12 -14.41
CA ILE A 609 -25.22 -22.99 -15.09
C ILE A 609 -25.68 -22.92 -16.54
N THR A 610 -26.67 -22.07 -16.85
CA THR A 610 -27.25 -21.97 -18.20
C THR A 610 -26.52 -20.97 -19.12
N GLU A 611 -25.97 -19.89 -18.58
CA GLU A 611 -25.19 -18.87 -19.29
C GLU A 611 -23.79 -18.76 -18.64
N GLY A 612 -23.04 -19.86 -18.65
CA GLY A 612 -21.82 -19.97 -17.86
C GLY A 612 -20.60 -19.26 -18.43
N ASN A 613 -19.68 -18.93 -17.53
CA ASN A 613 -18.32 -18.52 -17.86
C ASN A 613 -17.32 -19.54 -17.31
N LEU A 614 -16.29 -19.87 -18.09
CA LEU A 614 -15.08 -20.49 -17.56
C LEU A 614 -14.24 -19.42 -16.88
N VAL A 615 -13.88 -19.64 -15.62
CA VAL A 615 -13.07 -18.72 -14.83
C VAL A 615 -11.79 -19.40 -14.36
N PHE A 616 -10.67 -18.69 -14.44
CA PHE A 616 -9.42 -19.09 -13.80
C PHE A 616 -8.59 -17.87 -13.42
N SER A 617 -7.72 -18.04 -12.42
CA SER A 617 -6.74 -17.03 -12.03
C SER A 617 -5.36 -17.43 -12.53
N MET A 618 -4.61 -16.49 -13.10
CA MET A 618 -3.23 -16.75 -13.56
C MET A 618 -2.28 -15.59 -13.27
N ALA A 619 -1.06 -15.93 -12.85
CA ALA A 619 0.04 -14.99 -12.69
C ALA A 619 1.19 -15.36 -13.65
N ASN A 620 1.73 -14.37 -14.37
CA ASN A 620 2.94 -14.56 -15.17
C ASN A 620 4.18 -14.54 -14.26
N LEU A 621 5.02 -15.58 -14.36
CA LEU A 621 6.24 -15.77 -13.56
C LEU A 621 7.53 -15.59 -14.39
N GLU A 622 7.48 -14.77 -15.45
CA GLU A 622 8.64 -14.56 -16.34
C GLU A 622 9.95 -14.16 -15.62
N ARG A 623 9.83 -13.48 -14.47
CA ARG A 623 10.98 -13.07 -13.63
C ARG A 623 11.84 -14.28 -13.20
N ASP A 624 11.21 -15.44 -13.01
CA ASP A 624 11.87 -16.65 -12.56
C ASP A 624 12.72 -17.26 -13.69
N LEU A 625 12.33 -17.04 -14.95
CA LEU A 625 13.12 -17.43 -16.12
C LEU A 625 14.38 -16.57 -16.23
N ILE A 626 14.24 -15.26 -15.99
CA ILE A 626 15.34 -14.29 -15.99
C ILE A 626 16.37 -14.63 -14.90
N ALA A 627 15.89 -14.97 -13.69
CA ALA A 627 16.75 -15.32 -12.56
C ALA A 627 17.62 -16.57 -12.79
N VAL A 628 17.20 -17.47 -13.68
CA VAL A 628 17.90 -18.73 -13.97
C VAL A 628 19.07 -18.56 -14.95
N GLU A 629 19.00 -17.60 -15.88
CA GLU A 629 20.09 -17.33 -16.83
C GLU A 629 21.32 -16.68 -16.16
N ASP A 630 21.13 -15.96 -15.05
CA ASP A 630 22.16 -15.14 -14.41
C ASP A 630 22.76 -15.76 -13.12
N LYS A 631 22.65 -17.09 -12.95
CA LYS A 631 23.12 -17.83 -11.75
C LYS A 631 24.59 -17.64 -11.35
N ASP A 632 25.42 -17.02 -12.19
CA ASP A 632 26.81 -16.65 -11.87
C ASP A 632 26.95 -15.27 -11.17
N LYS A 633 25.85 -14.54 -10.96
CA LYS A 633 25.79 -13.30 -10.17
C LYS A 633 24.67 -13.43 -9.13
N ALA A 634 24.93 -13.02 -7.90
CA ALA A 634 24.02 -13.21 -6.77
C ALA A 634 22.75 -12.31 -6.80
N ASP A 635 22.42 -11.67 -7.92
CA ASP A 635 21.59 -10.47 -7.98
C ASP A 635 20.48 -10.60 -9.07
N ALA A 636 19.45 -11.42 -8.84
CA ALA A 636 18.43 -11.71 -9.87
C ALA A 636 17.43 -10.56 -10.13
N ALA A 637 17.03 -9.81 -9.11
CA ALA A 637 15.94 -8.83 -9.20
C ALA A 637 16.36 -7.49 -9.85
N ASN A 638 17.62 -7.08 -9.66
CA ASN A 638 18.21 -5.93 -10.35
C ASN A 638 18.58 -6.25 -11.81
N ASN A 639 18.86 -7.52 -12.15
CA ASN A 639 19.20 -7.90 -13.51
C ASN A 639 17.98 -7.93 -14.45
N ALA A 640 16.77 -8.23 -13.94
CA ALA A 640 15.53 -8.04 -14.72
C ALA A 640 15.30 -6.58 -15.12
N LEU A 641 15.84 -5.63 -14.33
CA LEU A 641 15.89 -4.21 -14.64
C LEU A 641 17.06 -3.85 -15.60
N GLU A 642 18.05 -4.73 -15.79
CA GLU A 642 19.17 -4.53 -16.74
C GLU A 642 18.93 -5.21 -18.10
N LEU A 643 17.96 -6.13 -18.21
CA LEU A 643 17.63 -6.79 -19.47
C LEU A 643 17.07 -5.78 -20.48
N THR A 644 17.64 -5.80 -21.68
CA THR A 644 17.20 -4.94 -22.79
C THR A 644 15.87 -5.37 -23.40
N GLU A 645 15.50 -6.66 -23.29
CA GLU A 645 14.22 -7.21 -23.74
C GLU A 645 13.78 -8.35 -22.80
N PRO A 646 12.62 -8.24 -22.10
CA PRO A 646 12.06 -9.36 -21.35
C PRO A 646 11.59 -10.48 -22.30
N PRO A 647 11.42 -11.73 -21.82
CA PRO A 647 10.78 -12.78 -22.61
C PRO A 647 9.39 -12.33 -23.09
N PRO A 648 8.94 -12.76 -24.27
CA PRO A 648 7.62 -12.39 -24.78
C PRO A 648 6.52 -12.94 -23.87
N LEU A 649 5.42 -12.20 -23.75
CA LEU A 649 4.25 -12.67 -23.00
C LEU A 649 3.77 -14.02 -23.57
N PRO A 650 3.40 -14.99 -22.71
CA PRO A 650 2.82 -16.24 -23.14
C PRO A 650 1.56 -16.00 -23.98
N VAL A 651 1.44 -16.72 -25.10
CA VAL A 651 0.20 -16.83 -25.87
C VAL A 651 -0.41 -18.17 -25.51
N ILE A 652 -1.68 -18.16 -25.11
CA ILE A 652 -2.38 -19.32 -24.57
C ILE A 652 -3.67 -19.53 -25.35
N GLU A 653 -3.93 -20.77 -25.73
CA GLU A 653 -5.20 -21.22 -26.29
C GLU A 653 -5.88 -22.14 -25.28
N ILE A 654 -7.18 -21.92 -25.05
CA ILE A 654 -8.02 -22.75 -24.18
C ILE A 654 -8.85 -23.66 -25.08
N GLU A 655 -8.77 -24.97 -24.84
CA GLU A 655 -9.58 -25.97 -25.52
C GLU A 655 -10.59 -26.57 -24.54
N LEU A 656 -11.87 -26.58 -24.92
CA LEU A 656 -12.94 -27.29 -24.22
C LEU A 656 -13.34 -28.52 -25.03
N THR A 657 -13.31 -29.70 -24.38
CA THR A 657 -13.79 -30.95 -24.98
C THR A 657 -15.09 -31.38 -24.31
N THR A 658 -16.11 -31.68 -25.12
CA THR A 658 -17.42 -32.12 -24.65
C THR A 658 -17.41 -33.60 -24.21
N THR A 659 -18.47 -34.07 -23.56
CA THR A 659 -18.68 -35.49 -23.23
C THR A 659 -18.86 -36.37 -24.47
N GLU A 660 -19.22 -35.77 -25.61
CA GLU A 660 -19.34 -36.44 -26.90
C GLU A 660 -18.01 -36.51 -27.67
N GLY A 661 -16.97 -35.84 -27.16
CA GLY A 661 -15.61 -35.85 -27.71
C GLY A 661 -15.33 -34.76 -28.75
N GLU A 662 -16.22 -33.77 -28.87
CA GLU A 662 -16.01 -32.60 -29.73
C GLU A 662 -15.16 -31.56 -28.98
N SER A 663 -14.22 -30.91 -29.67
CA SER A 663 -13.33 -29.90 -29.08
C SER A 663 -13.45 -28.56 -29.78
N ILE A 664 -13.48 -27.47 -29.01
CA ILE A 664 -13.43 -26.09 -29.51
C ILE A 664 -12.31 -25.32 -28.81
N GLU A 665 -11.55 -24.57 -29.60
CA GLU A 665 -10.39 -23.79 -29.15
C GLU A 665 -10.67 -22.28 -29.20
N LEU A 666 -10.24 -21.57 -28.15
CA LEU A 666 -10.31 -20.11 -28.05
C LEU A 666 -8.95 -19.55 -27.60
N GLY A 667 -8.37 -18.68 -28.43
CA GLY A 667 -7.19 -17.89 -28.04
C GLY A 667 -7.55 -16.93 -26.90
N LEU A 668 -6.77 -16.96 -25.83
CA LEU A 668 -6.99 -16.14 -24.64
C LEU A 668 -6.94 -14.64 -24.96
N ASP A 669 -6.09 -14.24 -25.90
CA ASP A 669 -5.92 -12.88 -26.42
C ASP A 669 -7.19 -12.27 -27.05
N LYS A 670 -8.12 -13.11 -27.52
CA LYS A 670 -9.44 -12.66 -28.00
C LYS A 670 -10.32 -12.11 -26.87
N VAL A 671 -10.08 -12.57 -25.64
CA VAL A 671 -10.80 -12.13 -24.43
C VAL A 671 -9.96 -11.13 -23.65
N MET A 672 -8.76 -11.53 -23.22
CA MET A 672 -7.80 -10.71 -22.50
C MET A 672 -6.41 -11.33 -22.66
N PRO A 673 -5.38 -10.58 -23.11
CA PRO A 673 -4.02 -11.12 -23.18
C PRO A 673 -3.48 -11.49 -21.78
N VAL A 674 -2.41 -12.27 -21.74
CA VAL A 674 -1.70 -12.59 -20.50
C VAL A 674 -1.23 -11.29 -19.84
N ALA A 675 -1.57 -11.10 -18.56
CA ALA A 675 -1.22 -9.90 -17.82
C ALA A 675 0.31 -9.85 -17.62
N PRO A 676 0.97 -8.74 -18.00
CA PRO A 676 2.39 -8.57 -17.74
C PRO A 676 2.64 -8.37 -16.24
N PRO A 677 3.80 -8.81 -15.69
CA PRO A 677 4.15 -8.53 -14.32
C PRO A 677 4.36 -7.04 -14.07
N THR A 678 4.01 -6.58 -12.87
CA THR A 678 4.25 -5.19 -12.47
C THR A 678 5.62 -5.05 -11.81
N TYR A 679 6.55 -4.36 -12.49
CA TYR A 679 7.88 -4.04 -11.97
C TYR A 679 7.89 -2.65 -11.34
N THR A 680 8.47 -2.57 -10.14
CA THR A 680 8.51 -1.37 -9.32
C THR A 680 9.93 -1.06 -8.89
N ALA A 681 10.22 0.23 -8.77
CA ALA A 681 11.37 0.72 -8.04
C ALA A 681 10.93 1.74 -6.99
N PHE A 682 11.39 1.55 -5.77
CA PHE A 682 11.01 2.32 -4.59
C PHE A 682 11.99 3.45 -4.31
N MET A 683 13.25 3.31 -4.73
CA MET A 683 14.33 4.21 -4.37
C MET A 683 14.72 5.14 -5.52
N ALA A 684 15.00 6.41 -5.19
CA ALA A 684 15.51 7.39 -6.16
C ALA A 684 16.89 6.99 -6.73
N PHE A 685 17.60 6.11 -6.02
CA PHE A 685 18.89 5.57 -6.45
C PHE A 685 18.84 4.03 -6.40
N PRO A 686 18.75 3.31 -7.55
CA PRO A 686 18.53 1.85 -7.60
C PRO A 686 19.50 0.99 -6.78
N TRP A 687 20.79 1.35 -6.70
CA TRP A 687 21.76 0.61 -5.87
C TRP A 687 21.46 0.63 -4.36
N LEU A 688 20.49 1.43 -3.89
CA LEU A 688 20.02 1.43 -2.51
C LEU A 688 18.97 0.34 -2.23
N GLU A 689 18.26 -0.16 -3.25
CA GLU A 689 17.12 -1.11 -3.11
C GLU A 689 17.52 -2.34 -2.25
N GLU A 690 18.74 -2.86 -2.47
CA GLU A 690 19.30 -4.03 -1.77
C GLU A 690 20.14 -3.69 -0.53
N ARG A 691 20.26 -2.40 -0.14
CA ARG A 691 21.25 -1.96 0.87
C ARG A 691 20.66 -1.23 2.06
N ILE A 692 19.38 -0.92 2.00
CA ILE A 692 18.68 -0.18 3.05
C ILE A 692 17.46 -0.94 3.54
N LYS A 693 16.92 -0.55 4.70
CA LYS A 693 15.69 -1.09 5.29
C LYS A 693 15.64 -2.61 5.32
N ASP A 694 16.76 -3.24 5.72
CA ASP A 694 16.89 -4.70 5.78
C ASP A 694 16.47 -5.40 4.47
N GLU A 695 16.88 -4.81 3.33
CA GLU A 695 16.63 -5.32 1.97
C GLU A 695 15.13 -5.37 1.58
N LYS A 696 14.30 -4.56 2.24
CA LYS A 696 12.85 -4.45 2.00
C LYS A 696 12.48 -4.29 0.52
N TYR A 697 13.29 -3.57 -0.25
CA TYR A 697 12.96 -3.20 -1.63
C TYR A 697 13.74 -4.00 -2.69
N LYS A 698 14.41 -5.09 -2.29
CA LYS A 698 15.25 -5.88 -3.21
C LYS A 698 14.49 -6.49 -4.38
N GLU A 699 13.25 -6.95 -4.15
CA GLU A 699 12.42 -7.55 -5.20
C GLU A 699 11.57 -6.48 -5.89
N SER A 700 11.69 -6.35 -7.20
CA SER A 700 10.98 -5.34 -7.99
C SER A 700 9.53 -5.74 -8.33
N SER A 701 9.20 -7.02 -8.28
CA SER A 701 7.86 -7.55 -8.59
C SER A 701 7.46 -8.68 -7.63
N GLU A 702 6.16 -9.00 -7.59
CA GLU A 702 5.59 -10.18 -6.92
C GLU A 702 4.52 -10.80 -7.84
N PRO A 703 4.23 -12.12 -7.74
CA PRO A 703 3.17 -12.75 -8.51
C PRO A 703 1.82 -12.15 -8.13
N ILE A 704 1.13 -11.58 -9.10
CA ILE A 704 -0.23 -11.06 -8.97
C ILE A 704 -1.11 -11.88 -9.90
N PHE A 705 -2.13 -12.52 -9.34
CA PHE A 705 -3.13 -13.22 -10.13
C PHE A 705 -4.06 -12.24 -10.83
N GLN A 706 -4.27 -12.47 -12.12
CA GLN A 706 -5.35 -11.89 -12.92
C GLN A 706 -6.46 -12.93 -13.05
N THR A 707 -7.71 -12.57 -12.77
CA THR A 707 -8.86 -13.42 -13.07
C THR A 707 -9.25 -13.26 -14.54
N TYR A 708 -9.39 -14.38 -15.24
CA TYR A 708 -9.84 -14.45 -16.61
C TYR A 708 -11.23 -15.07 -16.63
N THR A 709 -12.21 -14.34 -17.17
CA THR A 709 -13.60 -14.78 -17.33
C THR A 709 -13.87 -14.95 -18.82
N LEU A 710 -14.08 -16.20 -19.24
CA LEU A 710 -14.30 -16.55 -20.65
C LEU A 710 -15.75 -17.03 -20.81
N PRO A 711 -16.63 -16.25 -21.45
CA PRO A 711 -17.99 -16.68 -21.74
C PRO A 711 -18.01 -17.96 -22.57
N LEU A 712 -18.80 -18.96 -22.15
CA LEU A 712 -18.89 -20.25 -22.87
C LEU A 712 -19.46 -20.09 -24.29
N GLU A 713 -20.23 -19.02 -24.53
CA GLU A 713 -20.71 -18.65 -25.87
C GLU A 713 -19.57 -18.40 -26.87
N LEU A 714 -18.38 -17.99 -26.42
CA LEU A 714 -17.21 -17.81 -27.28
C LEU A 714 -16.58 -19.13 -27.72
N PHE A 715 -16.92 -20.22 -27.03
CA PHE A 715 -16.55 -21.59 -27.40
C PHE A 715 -17.66 -22.27 -28.19
N SER A 716 -18.56 -21.52 -28.81
CA SER A 716 -19.64 -22.05 -29.65
C SER A 716 -19.39 -21.76 -31.13
N SER A 717 -19.87 -22.65 -31.99
CA SER A 717 -19.90 -22.49 -33.45
C SER A 717 -21.33 -22.59 -33.97
N ASP A 718 -21.58 -22.28 -35.25
CA ASP A 718 -22.92 -22.39 -35.86
C ASP A 718 -23.53 -23.80 -35.72
N GLU A 719 -22.72 -24.82 -35.43
CA GLU A 719 -23.12 -26.23 -35.32
C GLU A 719 -23.06 -26.79 -33.88
N LEU A 720 -22.38 -26.12 -32.93
CA LEU A 720 -22.18 -26.61 -31.56
C LEU A 720 -22.25 -25.47 -30.55
N ALA A 721 -23.20 -25.54 -29.61
CA ALA A 721 -23.27 -24.65 -28.46
C ALA A 721 -22.89 -25.45 -27.20
N ILE A 722 -21.75 -25.12 -26.59
CA ILE A 722 -21.22 -25.86 -25.43
C ILE A 722 -21.84 -25.30 -24.15
N LYS A 723 -22.41 -26.17 -23.33
CA LYS A 723 -22.83 -25.85 -21.95
C LYS A 723 -21.82 -26.34 -20.92
N ALA A 724 -21.88 -25.77 -19.71
CA ALA A 724 -20.96 -26.10 -18.63
C ALA A 724 -21.02 -27.59 -18.22
N ASP A 725 -22.21 -28.20 -18.26
CA ASP A 725 -22.48 -29.61 -17.95
C ASP A 725 -22.22 -30.57 -19.13
N GLU A 726 -21.72 -30.07 -20.25
CA GLU A 726 -21.31 -30.89 -21.38
C GLU A 726 -19.78 -30.99 -21.45
N ILE A 727 -19.03 -30.25 -20.63
CA ILE A 727 -17.56 -30.20 -20.68
C ILE A 727 -16.94 -31.37 -19.91
N SER A 728 -16.23 -32.24 -20.61
CA SER A 728 -15.50 -33.37 -20.02
C SER A 728 -14.03 -33.05 -19.75
N ARG A 729 -13.43 -32.12 -20.50
CA ARG A 729 -12.02 -31.76 -20.36
C ARG A 729 -11.76 -30.29 -20.73
N ILE A 730 -10.84 -29.67 -20.00
CA ILE A 730 -10.30 -28.33 -20.26
C ILE A 730 -8.80 -28.46 -20.49
N THR A 731 -8.27 -27.93 -21.60
CA THR A 731 -6.83 -27.94 -21.89
C THR A 731 -6.31 -26.52 -22.11
N PHE A 732 -5.30 -26.13 -21.35
CA PHE A 732 -4.50 -24.93 -21.55
C PHE A 732 -3.33 -25.29 -22.47
N ARG A 733 -3.31 -24.77 -23.70
CA ARG A 733 -2.23 -24.95 -24.68
C ARG A 733 -1.35 -23.70 -24.70
N PHE A 734 -0.07 -23.84 -24.43
CA PHE A 734 0.91 -22.75 -24.42
C PHE A 734 1.60 -22.67 -25.79
N VAL A 735 1.15 -21.73 -26.64
CA VAL A 735 1.54 -21.69 -28.07
C VAL A 735 2.75 -20.81 -28.37
N SER A 736 3.24 -20.06 -27.39
CA SER A 736 4.55 -19.40 -27.42
C SER A 736 5.44 -19.92 -26.30
N GLY A 737 6.76 -19.70 -26.36
CA GLY A 737 7.70 -20.10 -25.32
C GLY A 737 9.09 -19.51 -25.57
N PRO A 738 10.01 -19.58 -24.58
CA PRO A 738 9.84 -20.18 -23.25
C PRO A 738 8.87 -19.39 -22.34
N GLY A 739 8.31 -20.03 -21.32
CA GLY A 739 7.38 -19.38 -20.41
C GLY A 739 7.24 -20.09 -19.06
N LYS A 740 6.81 -19.32 -18.06
CA LYS A 740 6.46 -19.82 -16.73
C LYS A 740 5.24 -19.07 -16.20
N VAL A 741 4.21 -19.80 -15.79
CA VAL A 741 3.00 -19.22 -15.19
C VAL A 741 2.60 -19.98 -13.94
N MET A 742 1.81 -19.34 -13.09
CA MET A 742 1.07 -19.98 -12.01
C MET A 742 -0.43 -19.86 -12.28
N ILE A 743 -1.16 -20.97 -12.23
CA ILE A 743 -2.62 -21.02 -12.43
C ILE A 743 -3.31 -21.52 -11.15
N ASP A 744 -4.44 -20.92 -10.78
CA ASP A 744 -5.29 -21.37 -9.68
C ASP A 744 -6.76 -20.96 -9.91
N ASP A 745 -7.65 -21.26 -8.96
CA ASP A 745 -9.07 -20.85 -8.96
C ASP A 745 -9.81 -21.19 -10.27
N ILE A 746 -9.65 -22.42 -10.78
CA ILE A 746 -10.26 -22.87 -12.04
C ILE A 746 -11.66 -23.40 -11.76
N GLY A 747 -12.66 -22.88 -12.47
CA GLY A 747 -14.06 -23.26 -12.25
C GLY A 747 -15.04 -22.63 -13.23
N PHE A 748 -16.32 -22.78 -12.93
CA PHE A 748 -17.41 -22.13 -13.65
C PHE A 748 -18.13 -21.11 -12.76
N THR A 749 -18.69 -20.08 -13.36
CA THR A 749 -19.61 -19.13 -12.70
C THR A 749 -20.81 -18.87 -13.61
N SER A 750 -21.94 -18.44 -13.02
CA SER A 750 -23.14 -18.08 -13.78
C SER A 750 -23.12 -16.68 -14.36
#